data_AF-K1QS99-F1
#
_entry.id   AF-K1QS99-F1
#
_cell.length_a   1.000
_cell.length_b   1.000
_cell.length_c   1.000
_cell.angle_alpha   90.00
_cell.angle_beta   90.00
_cell.angle_gamma   90.00
#
_symmetry.space_group_name_H-M   'P 1'
#
loop_
_entity.id
_entity.type
_entity.pdbx_description
1 polymer ?
#
loop_
_entity_poly.entity_id
_entity_poly.type
_entity_poly.pdbx_seq_one_letter_code
_entity_poly.pdbx_strand_id
1 'polypeptide(L)'
;MEAKYFERGKCLGEGAFGKVFLCFHKKEPGKKYLHGRNILHRDIKTQNIFLTGNEMTIKLGDLGLAKVLESSMQKALTNCGTPYYMSPEIHACKPYNSKVLMADKDSESTTPELSQDLEQITMDDKKEDKHNPVVEVADIQRPLAENGDETQSNGRKNTEIKSPQNGFSEEGNGVEDKAVRPKDKMNTIQDEELGDEDLPDERHLYEYFWRKHSAFSQQHKCHFTVDDITYSSAEQYMMHQKAVLMGDHEKADIIMALDEPQEIKRTGKHVQNFNAERWEEACQAIVERGNMEKFSQNEDLKEKLFNTFPKTLVEASPLDDIWGIGLARDDRRAWNKLSWRGQNLLGEILTKVRDKLMEPFLKPVEPQMTEGDPIQQKRVLLSSAITRNEVLFENYSEDGAQGVNVTFTMRGNHRSTSLEYVTKTTKYGRVRGSVESVRPGKQIERFLGVPYASPPIKSLRFERPVPPDPWNGVLDTLDIPPACPQPGEGVAYIEFHVPGFNYTSEDCLYLNIYTPKSTNGGKKYPVLFFVHGGSYFNGMGAMFEGSMLSASGIVVVTINYRLGPLGFLVSGDPELSGNYGMMDMVAALWWVRRNIEFFNGDPNQVTLMGHSAGGCSVGFLVMSPLTKGLFRRVIIQSGSPLAQWSYSDKVTSPDIHFKIFVSSIGCLRNSSRLIKECLQNIPTEVMHRQIAFKYVTSPSLTPQFRPVVDGYVLPDTPERLIQSGAFRAESVMTGATSDEGLIAAKPLVELFGGEEKGIKQLITLMYCFRGDLPNLANIVDMVIDTYASLPLEEKEHLVEEIFSDIVGDYYITAPTHKLAQMMSSRSVPVYLYNYEYQSKYAQWEGVTHGSEIFYLSGFPMSGHSNFRYDDTDKKMATLLIHMWANFVYNGLPSLVPHRQFHMDRYSVNNPVYTKIYQGINRPFVELSTNYKTRKLDFWNYKIPMYSGKLDSGDVIQSPVQRTHTVTGPDHWALIATSIGLAGLAMFLAVGYCKTKIQLQNLHRQHGVCIAGEISSKDIKKSKYFKTNV
;
A
#
# COMPACT_ATOMS: atom_id res chain seq x y z
N MET A 1 -4.85 -46.41 6.66
CA MET A 1 -4.24 -45.75 7.84
C MET A 1 -5.26 -44.78 8.38
N GLU A 2 -5.70 -45.00 9.62
CA GLU A 2 -6.69 -44.17 10.32
C GLU A 2 -6.06 -42.83 10.75
N ALA A 3 -6.77 -41.72 10.51
CA ALA A 3 -6.41 -40.39 10.99
C ALA A 3 -7.37 -39.99 12.13
N LYS A 4 -6.89 -40.14 13.38
CA LYS A 4 -7.52 -39.53 14.56
C LYS A 4 -6.95 -38.12 14.73
N TYR A 5 -7.64 -37.10 14.23
CA TYR A 5 -7.64 -35.71 14.75
C TYR A 5 -8.69 -34.91 13.97
N PHE A 6 -9.97 -35.05 14.34
CA PHE A 6 -11.04 -34.07 14.12
C PHE A 6 -12.23 -34.50 14.97
N GLU A 7 -12.28 -34.06 16.23
CA GLU A 7 -13.51 -34.09 17.02
C GLU A 7 -14.01 -32.68 17.27
N ARG A 8 -15.29 -32.49 16.92
CA ARG A 8 -16.25 -31.46 17.34
C ARG A 8 -16.14 -30.07 16.69
N GLY A 9 -16.66 -29.99 15.47
CA GLY A 9 -17.31 -28.80 14.89
C GLY A 9 -18.29 -29.26 13.80
N LYS A 10 -19.60 -29.17 14.08
CA LYS A 10 -20.70 -29.79 13.32
C LYS A 10 -20.69 -29.44 11.82
N CYS A 11 -20.94 -30.46 10.99
CA CYS A 11 -21.16 -30.37 9.54
C CYS A 11 -22.22 -29.32 9.17
N LEU A 12 -21.88 -28.40 8.27
CA LEU A 12 -22.85 -27.63 7.51
C LEU A 12 -23.32 -28.47 6.31
N GLY A 13 -24.63 -28.47 6.12
CA GLY A 13 -25.39 -29.46 5.35
C GLY A 13 -25.12 -29.54 3.85
N GLU A 14 -25.71 -30.58 3.28
CA GLU A 14 -25.63 -31.02 1.90
C GLU A 14 -25.93 -29.89 0.90
N GLY A 15 -24.87 -29.42 0.27
CA GLY A 15 -24.87 -28.47 -0.84
C GLY A 15 -23.47 -28.47 -1.44
N ALA A 16 -23.33 -28.06 -2.69
CA ALA A 16 -22.11 -28.17 -3.51
C ALA A 16 -20.78 -27.72 -2.84
N PHE A 17 -20.84 -26.98 -1.73
CA PHE A 17 -19.74 -26.61 -0.85
C PHE A 17 -18.93 -27.79 -0.28
N GLY A 18 -19.56 -28.92 0.07
CA GLY A 18 -18.83 -30.09 0.59
C GLY A 18 -17.86 -30.71 -0.43
N LYS A 19 -18.19 -30.62 -1.73
CA LYS A 19 -17.40 -31.23 -2.80
C LYS A 19 -16.13 -30.47 -3.13
N VAL A 20 -16.09 -29.14 -2.97
CA VAL A 20 -14.91 -28.34 -3.30
C VAL A 20 -13.81 -28.51 -2.25
N PHE A 21 -14.16 -28.43 -0.96
CA PHE A 21 -13.17 -28.57 0.14
C PHE A 21 -12.59 -29.99 0.25
N LEU A 22 -13.42 -31.03 0.06
CA LEU A 22 -12.95 -32.43 0.01
C LEU A 22 -12.06 -32.72 -1.22
N CYS A 23 -12.24 -32.00 -2.33
CA CYS A 23 -11.43 -32.19 -3.54
C CYS A 23 -10.00 -31.64 -3.37
N PHE A 24 -9.81 -30.55 -2.63
CA PHE A 24 -8.47 -29.99 -2.38
C PHE A 24 -7.64 -30.86 -1.42
N HIS A 25 -8.25 -31.41 -0.36
CA HIS A 25 -7.54 -32.31 0.56
C HIS A 25 -7.29 -33.72 -0.02
N LYS A 26 -8.14 -34.21 -0.93
CA LYS A 26 -7.94 -35.52 -1.60
C LYS A 26 -7.00 -35.48 -2.83
N LYS A 27 -6.65 -34.29 -3.35
CA LYS A 27 -5.68 -34.12 -4.45
C LYS A 27 -4.23 -34.41 -4.02
N GLU A 28 -3.83 -34.11 -2.79
CA GLU A 28 -2.49 -34.38 -2.29
C GLU A 28 -2.16 -35.89 -2.16
N PRO A 29 -3.02 -36.74 -1.55
CA PRO A 29 -2.74 -38.16 -1.40
C PRO A 29 -2.61 -38.92 -2.73
N GLY A 30 -3.49 -38.61 -3.70
CA GLY A 30 -3.48 -39.27 -5.02
C GLY A 30 -2.24 -38.92 -5.85
N LYS A 31 -1.84 -37.65 -5.85
CA LYS A 31 -0.64 -37.19 -6.55
C LYS A 31 0.64 -37.73 -5.91
N LYS A 32 0.69 -37.76 -4.57
CA LYS A 32 1.81 -38.32 -3.80
C LYS A 32 1.95 -39.84 -4.01
N TYR A 33 0.83 -40.56 -4.18
CA TYR A 33 0.82 -41.99 -4.55
C TYR A 33 1.32 -42.22 -5.98
N LEU A 34 0.83 -41.47 -6.98
CA LEU A 34 1.26 -41.60 -8.37
C LEU A 34 2.76 -41.31 -8.54
N HIS A 35 3.25 -40.24 -7.91
CA HIS A 35 4.68 -39.90 -7.92
C HIS A 35 5.51 -40.92 -7.12
N GLY A 36 5.00 -41.42 -5.98
CA GLY A 36 5.63 -42.51 -5.24
C GLY A 36 5.67 -43.85 -6.00
N ARG A 37 4.89 -43.98 -7.08
CA ARG A 37 4.90 -45.12 -8.02
C ARG A 37 5.53 -44.79 -9.37
N ASN A 38 6.17 -43.61 -9.52
CA ASN A 38 6.78 -43.13 -10.77
C ASN A 38 5.82 -43.11 -11.97
N ILE A 39 4.53 -42.87 -11.75
CA ILE A 39 3.52 -42.80 -12.82
C ILE A 39 3.41 -41.35 -13.31
N LEU A 40 3.75 -41.11 -14.58
CA LEU A 40 3.67 -39.80 -15.24
C LEU A 40 2.22 -39.51 -15.68
N HIS A 41 1.71 -38.31 -15.43
CA HIS A 41 0.35 -37.92 -15.82
C HIS A 41 0.32 -36.54 -16.49
N ARG A 42 -0.46 -36.40 -17.57
CA ARG A 42 -0.49 -35.20 -18.43
C ARG A 42 -1.52 -34.15 -18.01
N ASP A 43 -2.68 -34.55 -17.46
CA ASP A 43 -3.74 -33.62 -17.08
C ASP A 43 -4.82 -34.31 -16.24
N ILE A 44 -4.79 -34.17 -14.90
CA ILE A 44 -5.85 -34.74 -14.04
C ILE A 44 -7.01 -33.76 -13.99
N LYS A 45 -8.01 -33.99 -14.85
CA LYS A 45 -9.28 -33.25 -14.87
C LYS A 45 -10.23 -33.79 -13.81
N THR A 46 -10.99 -32.91 -13.17
CA THR A 46 -11.94 -33.24 -12.09
C THR A 46 -12.99 -34.27 -12.52
N GLN A 47 -13.39 -34.25 -13.79
CA GLN A 47 -14.35 -35.19 -14.39
C GLN A 47 -13.85 -36.64 -14.52
N ASN A 48 -12.54 -36.88 -14.36
CA ASN A 48 -11.91 -38.19 -14.50
C ASN A 48 -11.58 -38.83 -13.14
N ILE A 49 -12.08 -38.25 -12.04
CA ILE A 49 -11.91 -38.74 -10.67
C ILE A 49 -13.26 -39.28 -10.18
N PHE A 50 -13.40 -40.60 -10.14
CA PHE A 50 -14.61 -41.28 -9.71
C PHE A 50 -14.53 -41.65 -8.23
N LEU A 51 -15.54 -41.26 -7.46
CA LEU A 51 -15.74 -41.73 -6.10
C LEU A 51 -16.66 -42.96 -6.15
N THR A 52 -16.20 -44.08 -5.62
CA THR A 52 -17.05 -45.27 -5.48
C THR A 52 -18.07 -45.06 -4.36
N GLY A 53 -19.26 -45.67 -4.46
CA GLY A 53 -20.42 -45.38 -3.61
C GLY A 53 -20.26 -45.67 -2.11
N ASN A 54 -19.13 -46.22 -1.68
CA ASN A 54 -18.74 -46.39 -0.28
C ASN A 54 -17.76 -45.30 0.22
N GLU A 55 -17.58 -44.21 -0.54
CA GLU A 55 -16.81 -42.97 -0.25
C GLU A 55 -15.33 -43.12 0.17
N MET A 56 -14.85 -44.36 0.29
CA MET A 56 -13.49 -44.69 0.75
C MET A 56 -12.54 -45.11 -0.37
N THR A 57 -13.03 -45.26 -1.60
CA THR A 57 -12.19 -45.65 -2.76
C THR A 57 -12.33 -44.65 -3.90
N ILE A 58 -11.20 -44.11 -4.36
CA ILE A 58 -11.09 -43.22 -5.52
C ILE A 58 -10.62 -44.05 -6.71
N LYS A 59 -11.35 -43.99 -7.83
CA LYS A 59 -10.92 -44.52 -9.12
C LYS A 59 -10.57 -43.37 -10.06
N LEU A 60 -9.43 -43.44 -10.74
CA LEU A 60 -9.01 -42.46 -11.74
C LEU A 60 -9.21 -43.06 -13.13
N GLY A 61 -9.87 -42.35 -14.03
CA GLY A 61 -10.01 -42.73 -15.43
C GLY A 61 -9.14 -41.86 -16.36
N ASP A 62 -8.92 -42.35 -17.58
CA ASP A 62 -8.35 -41.61 -18.71
C ASP A 62 -6.92 -41.07 -18.49
N LEU A 63 -5.97 -42.00 -18.36
CA LEU A 63 -4.53 -41.70 -18.29
C LEU A 63 -3.91 -41.72 -19.69
N GLY A 64 -3.80 -40.55 -20.33
CA GLY A 64 -3.00 -40.40 -21.56
C GLY A 64 -1.51 -40.47 -21.24
N LEU A 65 -0.82 -41.48 -21.77
CA LEU A 65 0.65 -41.61 -21.69
C LEU A 65 1.33 -40.70 -22.73
N ALA A 66 2.43 -40.04 -22.34
CA ALA A 66 3.25 -39.20 -23.23
C ALA A 66 4.74 -39.61 -23.13
N LYS A 67 5.48 -39.50 -24.24
CA LYS A 67 6.91 -39.83 -24.36
C LYS A 67 7.76 -38.54 -24.35
N VAL A 68 8.93 -38.61 -23.73
CA VAL A 68 9.95 -37.52 -23.68
C VAL A 68 10.79 -37.53 -24.96
N LEU A 69 11.12 -36.35 -25.50
CA LEU A 69 12.05 -36.19 -26.63
C LEU A 69 13.47 -35.85 -26.16
N GLU A 70 14.48 -36.28 -26.92
CA GLU A 70 15.89 -36.24 -26.50
C GLU A 70 16.63 -34.91 -26.78
N SER A 71 16.09 -33.98 -27.59
CA SER A 71 16.71 -32.65 -27.77
C SER A 71 15.73 -31.53 -28.16
N SER A 72 16.13 -30.29 -27.88
CA SER A 72 15.33 -29.05 -28.08
C SER A 72 15.31 -28.51 -29.52
N MET A 73 16.00 -29.16 -30.48
CA MET A 73 16.19 -28.63 -31.85
C MET A 73 15.19 -29.16 -32.89
N GLN A 74 14.31 -30.11 -32.55
CA GLN A 74 13.16 -30.47 -33.40
C GLN A 74 11.97 -29.57 -33.04
N LYS A 75 11.85 -28.41 -33.69
CA LYS A 75 10.69 -27.51 -33.53
C LYS A 75 9.40 -28.22 -33.98
N ALA A 76 8.57 -28.66 -33.03
CA ALA A 76 7.18 -29.00 -33.27
C ALA A 76 6.32 -27.74 -33.11
N LEU A 77 5.76 -27.24 -34.21
CA LEU A 77 4.73 -26.21 -34.19
C LEU A 77 3.42 -26.81 -33.67
N THR A 78 3.04 -26.50 -32.42
CA THR A 78 1.68 -26.74 -31.94
C THR A 78 1.22 -25.55 -31.11
N ASN A 79 -0.01 -25.07 -31.34
CA ASN A 79 -0.59 -23.92 -30.63
C ASN A 79 -1.22 -24.27 -29.27
N CYS A 80 -1.14 -25.52 -28.81
CA CYS A 80 -1.73 -25.92 -27.52
C CYS A 80 -0.92 -27.08 -26.90
N GLY A 81 0.05 -26.77 -26.02
CA GLY A 81 0.76 -27.77 -25.22
C GLY A 81 2.09 -27.28 -24.65
N THR A 82 2.51 -27.82 -23.51
CA THR A 82 3.83 -27.56 -22.93
C THR A 82 4.92 -28.09 -23.87
N PRO A 83 5.95 -27.29 -24.22
CA PRO A 83 6.81 -27.48 -25.40
C PRO A 83 7.70 -28.75 -25.47
N TYR A 84 7.60 -29.69 -24.51
CA TYR A 84 8.43 -30.90 -24.44
C TYR A 84 7.67 -32.21 -24.61
N TYR A 85 6.35 -32.19 -24.87
CA TYR A 85 5.52 -33.40 -24.90
C TYR A 85 4.43 -33.33 -25.99
N MET A 86 4.30 -34.40 -26.81
CA MET A 86 3.30 -34.53 -27.89
C MET A 86 2.42 -35.78 -27.69
N SER A 87 1.14 -35.72 -28.08
CA SER A 87 0.24 -36.89 -27.97
C SER A 87 0.52 -37.94 -29.06
N PRO A 88 0.34 -39.25 -28.79
CA PRO A 88 0.57 -40.31 -29.78
C PRO A 88 -0.31 -40.18 -31.03
N GLU A 89 -1.52 -39.62 -30.93
CA GLU A 89 -2.41 -39.47 -32.08
C GLU A 89 -1.91 -38.40 -33.08
N ILE A 90 -1.29 -37.33 -32.56
CA ILE A 90 -0.71 -36.25 -33.38
C ILE A 90 0.56 -36.75 -34.08
N HIS A 91 1.38 -37.57 -33.41
CA HIS A 91 2.53 -38.24 -34.03
C HIS A 91 2.11 -39.21 -35.14
N ALA A 92 0.92 -39.81 -35.04
CA ALA A 92 0.36 -40.70 -36.05
C ALA A 92 -0.46 -39.97 -37.15
N CYS A 93 -0.41 -38.63 -37.21
CA CYS A 93 -1.18 -37.80 -38.13
C CYS A 93 -2.71 -38.04 -38.11
N LYS A 94 -3.27 -38.34 -36.93
CA LYS A 94 -4.72 -38.50 -36.75
C LYS A 94 -5.36 -37.20 -36.23
N PRO A 95 -6.57 -36.81 -36.70
CA PRO A 95 -7.23 -35.59 -36.25
C PRO A 95 -7.64 -35.68 -34.77
N TYR A 96 -7.47 -34.58 -34.03
CA TYR A 96 -7.63 -34.52 -32.57
C TYR A 96 -9.07 -34.77 -32.03
N ASN A 97 -10.07 -35.06 -32.88
CA ASN A 97 -11.48 -35.17 -32.47
C ASN A 97 -12.23 -36.39 -33.05
N SER A 98 -11.57 -37.44 -33.52
CA SER A 98 -12.29 -38.64 -33.99
C SER A 98 -12.83 -39.44 -32.79
N LYS A 99 -14.07 -39.14 -32.36
CA LYS A 99 -14.85 -40.10 -31.57
C LYS A 99 -15.10 -41.33 -32.45
N VAL A 100 -14.53 -42.47 -32.09
CA VAL A 100 -14.94 -43.75 -32.66
C VAL A 100 -16.36 -44.01 -32.14
N LEU A 101 -17.34 -43.87 -33.03
CA LEU A 101 -18.69 -44.40 -32.83
C LEU A 101 -18.57 -45.93 -32.82
N MET A 102 -18.72 -46.55 -31.65
CA MET A 102 -19.06 -47.98 -31.57
C MET A 102 -20.57 -48.07 -31.45
N ALA A 103 -21.20 -48.41 -32.56
CA ALA A 103 -22.58 -48.86 -32.62
C ALA A 103 -22.66 -50.33 -32.15
N ASP A 104 -23.81 -50.67 -31.57
CA ASP A 104 -24.21 -52.03 -31.17
C ASP A 104 -23.93 -53.08 -32.25
N LYS A 105 -23.47 -54.26 -31.81
CA LYS A 105 -23.96 -55.56 -32.28
C LYS A 105 -23.50 -56.72 -31.38
N ASP A 106 -24.51 -57.46 -30.92
CA ASP A 106 -24.43 -58.79 -30.33
C ASP A 106 -23.77 -59.84 -31.24
N SER A 107 -23.44 -60.97 -30.59
CA SER A 107 -23.31 -62.35 -31.10
C SER A 107 -21.93 -62.91 -31.51
N GLU A 108 -21.46 -63.80 -30.63
CA GLU A 108 -20.95 -65.18 -30.85
C GLU A 108 -19.86 -65.52 -31.90
N SER A 109 -18.88 -66.28 -31.39
CA SER A 109 -18.06 -67.32 -32.06
C SER A 109 -17.03 -66.78 -33.08
N THR A 110 -15.79 -67.23 -33.20
CA THR A 110 -15.12 -68.54 -33.04
C THR A 110 -13.60 -68.27 -33.07
N THR A 111 -12.82 -68.99 -32.26
CA THR A 111 -11.37 -69.29 -32.50
C THR A 111 -11.21 -70.09 -33.81
N PRO A 112 -10.06 -70.08 -34.55
CA PRO A 112 -8.76 -70.59 -34.03
C PRO A 112 -7.43 -70.06 -34.67
N GLU A 113 -6.31 -70.29 -33.92
CA GLU A 113 -4.97 -70.82 -34.32
C GLU A 113 -4.19 -70.21 -35.52
N LEU A 114 -2.85 -70.18 -35.66
CA LEU A 114 -1.68 -70.89 -35.09
C LEU A 114 -0.40 -70.05 -35.48
N SER A 115 0.59 -69.92 -34.58
CA SER A 115 1.99 -70.44 -34.69
C SER A 115 3.10 -69.60 -35.36
N GLN A 116 4.25 -69.58 -34.64
CA GLN A 116 5.67 -69.58 -35.10
C GLN A 116 6.20 -68.25 -35.67
N ASP A 117 7.30 -67.64 -35.19
CA ASP A 117 8.68 -68.13 -34.97
C ASP A 117 9.32 -67.45 -33.71
N LEU A 118 10.02 -68.17 -32.79
CA LEU A 118 11.48 -68.45 -32.74
C LEU A 118 12.35 -67.17 -32.80
N GLU A 119 13.32 -66.85 -31.94
CA GLU A 119 14.22 -67.61 -31.05
C GLU A 119 14.89 -66.64 -30.04
N GLN A 120 14.94 -67.00 -28.76
CA GLN A 120 16.15 -67.29 -27.97
C GLN A 120 17.37 -66.35 -28.14
N ILE A 121 17.64 -65.55 -27.10
CA ILE A 121 18.98 -65.49 -26.50
C ILE A 121 18.83 -65.77 -25.00
N THR A 122 19.70 -66.67 -24.55
CA THR A 122 19.66 -67.49 -23.34
C THR A 122 20.01 -66.77 -22.03
N MET A 123 19.48 -67.35 -20.95
CA MET A 123 19.89 -67.16 -19.56
C MET A 123 21.26 -67.80 -19.28
N ASP A 124 21.94 -67.24 -18.28
CA ASP A 124 22.80 -67.88 -17.27
C ASP A 124 22.99 -66.80 -16.16
N ASP A 125 22.98 -67.02 -14.85
CA ASP A 125 22.98 -68.24 -14.05
C ASP A 125 22.52 -67.91 -12.60
N LYS A 126 22.04 -68.92 -11.87
CA LYS A 126 21.70 -68.84 -10.43
C LYS A 126 22.96 -68.96 -9.57
N LYS A 127 22.94 -68.37 -8.35
CA LYS A 127 23.46 -69.04 -7.13
C LYS A 127 23.07 -68.33 -5.81
N GLU A 128 22.44 -69.10 -4.92
CA GLU A 128 22.48 -69.00 -3.45
C GLU A 128 23.96 -69.16 -2.97
N ASP A 129 24.43 -68.78 -1.79
CA ASP A 129 23.88 -68.95 -0.44
C ASP A 129 24.77 -68.18 0.60
N LYS A 130 24.16 -67.79 1.74
CA LYS A 130 24.66 -67.54 3.12
C LYS A 130 26.14 -67.21 3.43
N HIS A 131 26.39 -66.17 4.25
CA HIS A 131 27.05 -66.24 5.58
C HIS A 131 27.03 -64.92 6.39
N ASN A 132 26.89 -65.08 7.70
CA ASN A 132 26.84 -64.14 8.86
C ASN A 132 28.24 -63.49 9.15
N PRO A 133 28.50 -62.71 10.24
CA PRO A 133 27.62 -62.13 11.28
C PRO A 133 27.97 -60.68 11.75
N VAL A 134 27.10 -60.20 12.64
CA VAL A 134 27.22 -59.24 13.74
C VAL A 134 28.60 -59.19 14.45
N VAL A 135 29.03 -57.97 14.84
CA VAL A 135 29.83 -57.70 16.06
C VAL A 135 29.34 -56.40 16.73
N GLU A 136 28.76 -56.56 17.92
CA GLU A 136 28.67 -55.56 19.00
C GLU A 136 29.99 -55.53 19.79
N VAL A 137 30.33 -54.39 20.40
CA VAL A 137 31.13 -54.36 21.64
C VAL A 137 30.51 -53.39 22.64
N ALA A 138 30.49 -53.86 23.88
CA ALA A 138 29.70 -53.50 25.05
C ALA A 138 30.24 -52.38 25.96
N ASP A 139 29.30 -51.81 26.72
CA ASP A 139 29.28 -51.44 28.16
C ASP A 139 30.55 -51.45 29.03
N ILE A 140 30.65 -50.44 29.92
CA ILE A 140 31.06 -50.62 31.34
C ILE A 140 30.18 -49.75 32.27
N GLN A 141 29.76 -50.36 33.40
CA GLN A 141 28.79 -49.95 34.42
C GLN A 141 29.39 -49.16 35.63
N ARG A 142 28.54 -48.29 36.25
CA ARG A 142 28.13 -48.08 37.69
C ARG A 142 29.22 -47.99 38.83
N PRO A 143 28.96 -47.54 40.11
CA PRO A 143 27.67 -47.57 40.85
C PRO A 143 27.33 -46.53 42.00
N LEU A 144 26.03 -46.53 42.37
CA LEU A 144 25.38 -46.58 43.71
C LEU A 144 25.06 -45.36 44.63
N ALA A 145 23.86 -45.51 45.23
CA ALA A 145 23.30 -45.07 46.54
C ALA A 145 22.62 -43.67 46.63
N GLU A 146 21.53 -43.42 47.38
CA GLU A 146 20.36 -44.14 47.95
C GLU A 146 19.57 -43.10 48.81
N ASN A 147 18.26 -43.34 49.05
CA ASN A 147 17.34 -42.73 50.07
C ASN A 147 16.75 -41.34 49.75
N GLY A 148 15.42 -41.14 49.70
CA GLY A 148 14.40 -41.21 50.77
C GLY A 148 14.04 -39.76 51.17
N ASP A 149 12.84 -39.29 51.47
CA ASP A 149 11.57 -39.86 51.89
C ASP A 149 10.48 -38.74 51.82
N GLU A 150 9.22 -39.11 51.99
CA GLU A 150 8.01 -38.27 52.04
C GLU A 150 7.98 -37.22 53.17
N THR A 151 7.16 -36.16 53.08
CA THR A 151 6.08 -35.84 54.06
C THR A 151 5.37 -34.47 53.84
N GLN A 152 4.18 -34.42 54.45
CA GLN A 152 3.04 -33.53 54.28
C GLN A 152 3.07 -32.18 55.03
N SER A 153 2.29 -31.23 54.50
CA SER A 153 1.30 -30.36 55.15
C SER A 153 1.61 -29.41 56.33
N ASN A 154 0.96 -28.23 56.22
CA ASN A 154 0.30 -27.42 57.25
C ASN A 154 1.12 -26.52 58.20
N GLY A 155 0.81 -25.21 58.15
CA GLY A 155 0.05 -24.61 59.26
C GLY A 155 0.61 -23.38 59.99
N ARG A 156 -0.15 -22.27 59.88
CA ARG A 156 -0.53 -21.27 60.90
C ARG A 156 0.46 -20.20 61.44
N LYS A 157 0.13 -18.96 61.05
CA LYS A 157 -0.37 -17.80 61.84
C LYS A 157 0.40 -17.27 63.08
N ASN A 158 0.58 -15.93 63.03
CA ASN A 158 0.44 -14.87 64.06
C ASN A 158 1.33 -14.99 65.34
N THR A 159 1.85 -13.92 65.93
CA THR A 159 1.20 -12.66 66.35
C THR A 159 2.28 -11.63 66.76
N GLU A 160 1.96 -10.34 66.54
CA GLU A 160 2.16 -9.13 67.38
C GLU A 160 3.32 -9.03 68.39
N ILE A 161 3.88 -7.82 68.56
CA ILE A 161 3.73 -7.01 69.79
C ILE A 161 4.47 -5.64 69.71
N LYS A 162 3.65 -4.59 69.91
CA LYS A 162 3.84 -3.32 70.65
C LYS A 162 4.81 -2.20 70.20
N SER A 163 4.19 -1.03 70.09
CA SER A 163 4.68 0.34 70.30
C SER A 163 5.19 0.59 71.75
N PRO A 164 5.90 1.72 72.00
CA PRO A 164 5.18 2.88 72.56
C PRO A 164 5.69 4.27 72.08
N GLN A 165 4.83 5.25 72.36
CA GLN A 165 4.91 6.70 72.13
C GLN A 165 5.76 7.46 73.18
N ASN A 166 6.07 8.73 72.85
CA ASN A 166 6.07 9.99 73.64
C ASN A 166 7.30 10.84 73.24
N GLY A 167 7.28 12.17 73.05
CA GLY A 167 6.33 13.25 73.37
C GLY A 167 7.15 14.51 73.77
N PHE A 168 6.55 15.71 73.65
CA PHE A 168 7.02 17.08 74.05
C PHE A 168 7.90 17.86 73.03
N SER A 169 7.83 19.19 72.87
CA SER A 169 6.83 20.30 72.88
C SER A 169 7.62 21.63 72.78
N GLU A 170 6.97 22.72 72.32
CA GLU A 170 7.36 24.17 72.44
C GLU A 170 8.55 24.67 71.60
N GLU A 171 8.67 25.92 71.11
CA GLU A 171 7.82 27.09 70.77
C GLU A 171 8.74 28.07 70.01
N GLY A 172 8.21 28.96 69.15
CA GLY A 172 8.76 30.33 69.00
C GLY A 172 9.53 30.76 67.74
N ASN A 173 8.78 31.18 66.70
CA ASN A 173 8.92 32.32 65.79
C ASN A 173 10.28 32.80 65.21
N GLY A 174 10.27 32.96 63.87
CA GLY A 174 11.10 33.90 63.11
C GLY A 174 10.73 33.90 61.62
N VAL A 175 9.90 34.87 61.20
CA VAL A 175 9.50 35.13 59.80
C VAL A 175 10.67 35.74 59.04
N GLU A 176 10.99 35.22 57.85
CA GLU A 176 11.56 36.04 56.76
C GLU A 176 11.21 35.43 55.39
N ASP A 177 10.75 36.31 54.52
CA ASP A 177 10.23 36.09 53.16
C ASP A 177 11.10 35.18 52.29
N LYS A 178 10.45 34.22 51.61
CA LYS A 178 10.98 33.66 50.36
C LYS A 178 9.96 33.78 49.24
N ALA A 179 10.40 34.53 48.24
CA ALA A 179 9.74 34.84 47.00
C ALA A 179 9.14 33.61 46.31
N VAL A 180 7.87 33.75 45.96
CA VAL A 180 7.15 32.95 44.98
C VAL A 180 7.76 33.21 43.60
N ARG A 181 8.21 32.17 42.89
CA ARG A 181 8.34 32.16 41.42
C ARG A 181 7.32 31.17 40.82
N PRO A 182 6.80 31.44 39.61
CA PRO A 182 5.46 31.04 39.20
C PRO A 182 5.44 29.64 38.59
N LYS A 183 4.58 28.77 39.14
CA LYS A 183 4.05 27.62 38.40
C LYS A 183 2.94 28.13 37.49
N ASP A 184 3.17 28.13 36.18
CA ASP A 184 2.07 28.22 35.23
C ASP A 184 2.09 27.03 34.25
N LYS A 185 1.11 26.15 34.51
CA LYS A 185 0.28 25.40 33.55
C LYS A 185 0.96 24.35 32.67
N MET A 186 1.15 23.17 33.26
CA MET A 186 0.68 21.92 32.64
C MET A 186 0.37 20.87 33.72
N ASN A 187 -0.87 20.38 33.70
CA ASN A 187 -1.42 19.21 34.39
C ASN A 187 -1.35 19.13 35.93
N THR A 188 -2.28 19.82 36.59
CA THR A 188 -3.04 19.19 37.70
C THR A 188 -4.39 18.77 37.13
N ILE A 189 -4.46 17.59 36.53
CA ILE A 189 -5.70 16.84 36.48
C ILE A 189 -5.85 16.24 37.88
N GLN A 190 -6.96 16.55 38.53
CA GLN A 190 -7.34 16.00 39.82
C GLN A 190 -7.34 14.47 39.72
N ASP A 191 -6.81 13.82 40.75
CA ASP A 191 -6.87 12.39 41.01
C ASP A 191 -8.32 11.92 41.17
N GLU A 192 -9.08 11.87 40.07
CA GLU A 192 -10.35 11.15 39.94
C GLU A 192 -10.14 10.00 38.92
N GLU A 193 -9.94 8.81 39.47
CA GLU A 193 -10.14 7.46 38.91
C GLU A 193 -10.21 7.32 37.37
N LEU A 194 -9.07 7.46 36.68
CA LEU A 194 -8.79 6.66 35.47
C LEU A 194 -8.02 5.43 35.94
N GLY A 195 -8.62 4.25 35.82
CA GLY A 195 -7.95 3.00 36.16
C GLY A 195 -6.71 2.80 35.28
N ASP A 196 -5.62 2.28 35.85
CA ASP A 196 -4.38 1.91 35.14
C ASP A 196 -4.59 0.99 33.92
N GLU A 197 -5.81 0.47 33.71
CA GLU A 197 -6.19 -0.37 32.57
C GLU A 197 -6.55 0.40 31.29
N ASP A 198 -6.85 1.70 31.35
CA ASP A 198 -7.34 2.50 30.21
C ASP A 198 -6.27 3.38 29.53
N LEU A 199 -5.04 3.43 30.04
CA LEU A 199 -3.96 4.22 29.44
C LEU A 199 -3.32 3.49 28.23
N PRO A 200 -3.15 4.15 27.07
CA PRO A 200 -2.54 3.55 25.89
C PRO A 200 -1.07 3.16 26.14
N ASP A 201 -0.68 2.01 25.62
CA ASP A 201 0.68 1.46 25.70
C ASP A 201 1.59 2.06 24.61
N GLU A 202 2.44 3.00 25.01
CA GLU A 202 3.39 3.70 24.15
C GLU A 202 4.80 3.06 24.17
N ARG A 203 4.99 1.83 24.67
CA ARG A 203 6.33 1.19 24.77
C ARG A 203 7.13 1.21 23.46
N HIS A 204 6.45 1.20 22.33
CA HIS A 204 7.06 1.21 21.00
C HIS A 204 7.72 2.55 20.64
N LEU A 205 7.32 3.67 21.27
CA LEU A 205 7.85 5.02 21.03
C LEU A 205 9.15 5.31 21.78
N TYR A 206 9.45 4.52 22.80
CA TYR A 206 10.50 4.81 23.77
C TYR A 206 11.56 3.71 23.83
N GLU A 207 12.82 4.11 23.92
CA GLU A 207 13.92 3.20 24.25
C GLU A 207 14.29 3.39 25.72
N TYR A 208 13.81 2.48 26.57
CA TYR A 208 14.01 2.56 28.01
C TYR A 208 15.38 2.06 28.40
N PHE A 209 16.08 2.85 29.20
CA PHE A 209 17.34 2.45 29.80
C PHE A 209 17.37 2.76 31.29
N TRP A 210 18.11 1.93 32.03
CA TRP A 210 18.28 2.10 33.45
C TRP A 210 19.59 1.46 33.95
N ARG A 211 20.25 2.11 34.93
CA ARG A 211 21.48 1.66 35.63
C ARG A 211 22.76 1.49 34.78
N LYS A 212 23.85 1.16 35.51
CA LYS A 212 25.27 1.19 35.11
C LYS A 212 25.63 0.40 33.83
N HIS A 213 24.87 -0.64 33.49
CA HIS A 213 25.17 -1.49 32.33
C HIS A 213 24.64 -0.92 31.01
N SER A 214 23.78 0.10 31.06
CA SER A 214 23.36 0.78 29.84
C SER A 214 24.49 1.66 29.31
N ALA A 215 24.75 1.55 28.00
CA ALA A 215 25.62 2.48 27.26
C ALA A 215 25.14 3.94 27.39
N PHE A 216 23.84 4.15 27.64
CA PHE A 216 23.20 5.46 27.77
C PHE A 216 23.32 6.05 29.18
N SER A 217 23.78 5.28 30.17
CA SER A 217 23.98 5.76 31.54
C SER A 217 25.15 6.76 31.63
N GLN A 218 25.01 7.80 32.47
CA GLN A 218 26.11 8.70 32.82
C GLN A 218 27.27 7.96 33.50
N GLN A 219 26.97 6.84 34.19
CA GLN A 219 27.93 6.03 34.94
C GLN A 219 28.61 4.94 34.10
N HIS A 220 28.28 4.85 32.80
CA HIS A 220 28.92 3.89 31.92
C HIS A 220 30.41 4.22 31.79
N LYS A 221 31.28 3.26 32.14
CA LYS A 221 32.73 3.43 32.04
C LYS A 221 33.13 3.58 30.57
N CYS A 222 33.70 4.72 30.21
CA CYS A 222 34.17 5.05 28.87
C CYS A 222 35.14 6.24 28.98
N HIS A 223 36.19 6.24 28.17
CA HIS A 223 37.15 7.34 28.18
C HIS A 223 36.81 8.34 27.08
N PHE A 224 36.82 9.62 27.42
CA PHE A 224 36.75 10.72 26.45
C PHE A 224 37.44 11.95 27.03
N THR A 225 37.96 12.81 26.17
CA THR A 225 38.75 13.98 26.56
C THR A 225 37.98 15.25 26.24
N VAL A 226 37.95 16.21 27.18
CA VAL A 226 37.37 17.55 27.00
C VAL A 226 38.35 18.57 27.55
N ASP A 227 38.74 19.55 26.75
CA ASP A 227 39.69 20.62 27.12
C ASP A 227 40.99 20.05 27.74
N ASP A 228 41.59 19.05 27.06
CA ASP A 228 42.81 18.31 27.47
C ASP A 228 42.71 17.50 28.78
N ILE A 229 41.53 17.37 29.36
CA ILE A 229 41.27 16.54 30.54
C ILE A 229 40.53 15.26 30.10
N THR A 230 41.09 14.10 30.43
CA THR A 230 40.45 12.79 30.15
C THR A 230 39.55 12.38 31.31
N TYR A 231 38.32 12.02 30.99
CA TYR A 231 37.31 11.55 31.93
C TYR A 231 37.03 10.07 31.70
N SER A 232 36.80 9.31 32.77
CA SER A 232 36.48 7.87 32.76
C SER A 232 34.99 7.56 32.64
N SER A 233 34.14 8.59 32.72
CA SER A 233 32.68 8.51 32.49
C SER A 233 32.05 9.90 32.35
N ALA A 234 30.83 9.96 31.81
CA ALA A 234 30.08 11.23 31.71
C ALA A 234 29.64 11.77 33.08
N GLU A 235 29.46 10.89 34.09
CA GLU A 235 29.24 11.27 35.49
C GLU A 235 30.48 11.99 36.07
N GLN A 236 31.70 11.49 35.80
CA GLN A 236 32.93 12.14 36.27
C GLN A 236 33.07 13.54 35.67
N TYR A 237 32.83 13.67 34.36
CA TYR A 237 32.78 14.96 33.69
C TYR A 237 31.74 15.90 34.33
N MET A 238 30.50 15.44 34.50
CA MET A 238 29.41 16.25 35.06
C MET A 238 29.75 16.75 36.48
N MET A 239 30.29 15.89 37.34
CA MET A 239 30.63 16.24 38.72
C MET A 239 31.87 17.13 38.81
N HIS A 240 32.88 16.90 37.97
CA HIS A 240 34.07 17.76 37.88
C HIS A 240 33.67 19.18 37.44
N GLN A 241 32.88 19.31 36.37
CA GLN A 241 32.40 20.60 35.88
C GLN A 241 31.51 21.32 36.90
N LYS A 242 30.72 20.56 37.69
CA LYS A 242 29.96 21.11 38.81
C LYS A 242 30.88 21.73 39.87
N ALA A 243 31.95 21.05 40.26
CA ALA A 243 32.91 21.56 41.25
C ALA A 243 33.62 22.82 40.74
N VAL A 244 34.08 22.80 39.50
CA VAL A 244 34.72 23.95 38.83
C VAL A 244 33.77 25.15 38.76
N LEU A 245 32.50 24.93 38.38
CA LEU A 245 31.50 26.01 38.30
C LEU A 245 31.25 26.69 39.64
N MET A 246 31.41 25.96 40.75
CA MET A 246 31.25 26.47 42.12
C MET A 246 32.56 27.00 42.72
N GLY A 247 33.68 26.94 41.99
CA GLY A 247 35.00 27.36 42.47
C GLY A 247 35.61 26.42 43.51
N ASP A 248 35.14 25.17 43.62
CA ASP A 248 35.65 24.15 44.55
C ASP A 248 36.74 23.31 43.86
N HIS A 249 37.94 23.87 43.76
CA HIS A 249 39.07 23.21 43.09
C HIS A 249 39.56 21.96 43.83
N GLU A 250 39.49 21.94 45.17
CA GLU A 250 39.87 20.77 45.97
C GLU A 250 38.97 19.56 45.62
N LYS A 251 37.66 19.75 45.53
CA LYS A 251 36.77 18.66 45.10
C LYS A 251 36.86 18.34 43.63
N ALA A 252 37.17 19.31 42.77
CA ALA A 252 37.46 19.03 41.38
C ALA A 252 38.63 18.04 41.25
N ASP A 253 39.74 18.28 41.97
CA ASP A 253 40.91 17.40 41.99
C ASP A 253 40.58 16.01 42.57
N ILE A 254 39.83 15.96 43.67
CA ILE A 254 39.38 14.68 44.26
C ILE A 254 38.52 13.90 43.26
N ILE A 255 37.57 14.55 42.58
CA ILE A 255 36.70 13.88 41.59
C ILE A 255 37.51 13.29 40.44
N MET A 256 38.57 13.96 40.01
CA MET A 256 39.47 13.47 38.96
C MET A 256 40.34 12.29 39.43
N ALA A 257 40.63 12.18 40.73
CA ALA A 257 41.38 11.06 41.31
C ALA A 257 40.51 9.82 41.62
N LEU A 258 39.18 9.93 41.52
CA LEU A 258 38.25 8.83 41.81
C LEU A 258 37.87 8.06 40.53
N ASP A 259 37.83 6.73 40.62
CA ASP A 259 37.45 5.84 39.51
C ASP A 259 36.02 5.28 39.63
N GLU A 260 35.44 5.29 40.83
CA GLU A 260 34.16 4.65 41.09
C GLU A 260 32.98 5.64 40.99
N PRO A 261 31.99 5.43 40.08
CA PRO A 261 30.91 6.38 39.82
C PRO A 261 30.08 6.78 41.05
N GLN A 262 29.99 5.90 42.05
CA GLN A 262 29.26 6.17 43.29
C GLN A 262 30.02 7.17 44.17
N GLU A 263 31.34 7.07 44.23
CA GLU A 263 32.20 7.98 45.01
C GLU A 263 32.31 9.34 44.31
N ILE A 264 32.43 9.34 42.98
CA ILE A 264 32.37 10.53 42.13
C ILE A 264 31.06 11.30 42.39
N LYS A 265 29.91 10.62 42.29
CA LYS A 265 28.58 11.22 42.52
C LYS A 265 28.41 11.71 43.96
N ARG A 266 28.90 10.95 44.96
CA ARG A 266 28.86 11.37 46.37
C ARG A 266 29.70 12.61 46.62
N THR A 267 30.89 12.69 46.04
CA THR A 267 31.78 13.85 46.19
C THR A 267 31.19 15.08 45.52
N GLY A 268 30.69 14.94 44.28
CA GLY A 268 30.02 16.01 43.52
C GLY A 268 28.67 16.48 44.11
N LYS A 269 28.03 15.68 44.97
CA LYS A 269 26.87 16.13 45.77
C LYS A 269 27.25 17.12 46.85
N HIS A 270 28.47 17.07 47.38
CA HIS A 270 28.89 17.88 48.52
C HIS A 270 29.83 19.04 48.12
N VAL A 271 29.82 19.47 46.86
CA VAL A 271 30.60 20.63 46.38
C VAL A 271 30.37 21.85 47.28
N GLN A 272 31.47 22.47 47.72
CA GLN A 272 31.46 23.69 48.51
C GLN A 272 30.92 24.85 47.68
N ASN A 273 30.33 25.86 48.34
CA ASN A 273 29.78 27.05 47.69
C ASN A 273 28.70 26.75 46.62
N PHE A 274 27.98 25.63 46.76
CA PHE A 274 26.95 25.25 45.81
C PHE A 274 25.85 26.32 45.68
N ASN A 275 25.65 26.81 44.45
CA ASN A 275 24.60 27.73 44.08
C ASN A 275 23.60 27.02 43.15
N ALA A 276 22.37 26.87 43.61
CA ALA A 276 21.32 26.15 42.88
C ALA A 276 20.94 26.83 41.56
N GLU A 277 20.79 28.15 41.54
CA GLU A 277 20.40 28.91 40.33
C GLU A 277 21.48 28.79 39.24
N ARG A 278 22.76 28.97 39.60
CA ARG A 278 23.88 28.78 38.66
C ARG A 278 23.97 27.34 38.14
N TRP A 279 23.65 26.35 38.98
CA TRP A 279 23.64 24.96 38.56
C TRP A 279 22.47 24.66 37.63
N GLU A 280 21.26 25.11 37.93
CA GLU A 280 20.08 24.93 37.10
C GLU A 280 20.28 25.55 35.70
N GLU A 281 20.89 26.73 35.63
CA GLU A 281 21.23 27.40 34.36
C GLU A 281 22.26 26.63 33.51
N ALA A 282 23.22 25.94 34.14
CA ALA A 282 24.35 25.32 33.44
C ALA A 282 24.23 23.80 33.23
N CYS A 283 23.48 23.09 34.06
CA CYS A 283 23.54 21.64 34.18
C CYS A 283 23.19 20.89 32.88
N GLN A 284 22.15 21.31 32.16
CA GLN A 284 21.77 20.67 30.91
C GLN A 284 22.86 20.83 29.84
N ALA A 285 23.46 22.02 29.73
CA ALA A 285 24.54 22.27 28.78
C ALA A 285 25.80 21.46 29.11
N ILE A 286 26.12 21.32 30.40
CA ILE A 286 27.20 20.47 30.89
C ILE A 286 26.91 19.01 30.50
N VAL A 287 25.74 18.47 30.84
CA VAL A 287 25.39 17.07 30.52
C VAL A 287 25.37 16.83 29.01
N GLU A 288 24.84 17.77 28.21
CA GLU A 288 24.87 17.69 26.76
C GLU A 288 26.31 17.63 26.22
N ARG A 289 27.21 18.50 26.69
CA ARG A 289 28.62 18.51 26.27
C ARG A 289 29.33 17.20 26.64
N GLY A 290 29.15 16.72 27.88
CA GLY A 290 29.76 15.46 28.33
C GLY A 290 29.28 14.25 27.52
N ASN A 291 27.99 14.19 27.18
CA ASN A 291 27.46 13.11 26.35
C ASN A 291 27.86 13.26 24.88
N MET A 292 27.93 14.49 24.35
CA MET A 292 28.45 14.73 23.01
C MET A 292 29.84 14.13 22.83
N GLU A 293 30.76 14.43 23.75
CA GLU A 293 32.15 13.95 23.69
C GLU A 293 32.27 12.45 23.96
N LYS A 294 31.49 11.93 24.92
CA LYS A 294 31.40 10.49 25.15
C LYS A 294 31.04 9.72 23.88
N PHE A 295 29.97 10.13 23.18
CA PHE A 295 29.49 9.40 22.02
C PHE A 295 30.25 9.76 20.74
N SER A 296 30.82 10.96 20.59
CA SER A 296 31.64 11.32 19.43
C SER A 296 32.96 10.55 19.39
N GLN A 297 33.59 10.31 20.56
CA GLN A 297 34.91 9.70 20.70
C GLN A 297 34.89 8.17 20.89
N ASN A 298 33.71 7.55 21.09
CA ASN A 298 33.56 6.11 21.28
C ASN A 298 32.60 5.51 20.23
N GLU A 299 33.13 4.91 19.16
CA GLU A 299 32.33 4.40 18.03
C GLU A 299 31.30 3.34 18.42
N ASP A 300 31.67 2.35 19.24
CA ASP A 300 30.73 1.30 19.70
C ASP A 300 29.54 1.88 20.48
N LEU A 301 29.76 2.96 21.23
CA LEU A 301 28.70 3.65 21.97
C LEU A 301 27.86 4.52 21.04
N LYS A 302 28.49 5.14 20.03
CA LYS A 302 27.84 5.93 18.99
C LYS A 302 26.87 5.08 18.17
N GLU A 303 27.29 3.89 17.75
CA GLU A 303 26.44 2.95 17.03
C GLU A 303 25.23 2.52 17.87
N LYS A 304 25.44 2.17 19.14
CA LYS A 304 24.35 1.85 20.07
C LYS A 304 23.38 3.01 20.23
N LEU A 305 23.88 4.24 20.25
CA LEU A 305 23.04 5.44 20.30
C LEU A 305 22.25 5.64 19.01
N PHE A 306 22.86 5.42 17.84
CA PHE A 306 22.18 5.52 16.54
C PHE A 306 21.09 4.46 16.35
N ASN A 307 21.31 3.24 16.84
CA ASN A 307 20.34 2.14 16.79
C ASN A 307 19.05 2.41 17.60
N THR A 308 19.04 3.44 18.46
CA THR A 308 17.81 3.88 19.14
C THR A 308 16.90 4.72 18.24
N PHE A 309 17.38 5.22 17.10
CA PHE A 309 16.58 6.05 16.21
C PHE A 309 15.41 5.26 15.58
N PRO A 310 14.18 5.82 15.51
CA PRO A 310 13.78 7.18 15.89
C PRO A 310 13.16 7.29 17.29
N LYS A 311 13.25 6.25 18.13
CA LYS A 311 12.63 6.25 19.46
C LYS A 311 13.22 7.36 20.33
N THR A 312 12.40 7.91 21.22
CA THR A 312 12.91 8.83 22.25
C THR A 312 13.57 8.00 23.35
N LEU A 313 14.79 8.35 23.76
CA LEU A 313 15.42 7.66 24.88
C LEU A 313 14.71 8.04 26.19
N VAL A 314 14.51 7.05 27.06
CA VAL A 314 13.81 7.25 28.34
C VAL A 314 14.62 6.64 29.49
N GLU A 315 15.04 7.48 30.44
CA GLU A 315 15.68 7.00 31.66
C GLU A 315 14.62 6.52 32.66
N ALA A 316 14.43 5.19 32.71
CA ALA A 316 13.44 4.51 33.55
C ALA A 316 13.92 4.37 35.01
N SER A 317 14.22 5.51 35.64
CA SER A 317 14.61 5.62 37.04
C SER A 317 13.40 5.70 37.97
N PRO A 318 13.18 4.75 38.90
CA PRO A 318 12.13 4.87 39.91
C PRO A 318 12.40 5.94 40.97
N LEU A 319 13.66 6.40 41.08
CA LEU A 319 14.16 7.23 42.18
C LEU A 319 14.65 8.62 41.71
N ASP A 320 14.51 8.92 40.42
CA ASP A 320 14.95 10.18 39.82
C ASP A 320 13.81 10.75 38.98
N ASP A 321 13.24 11.84 39.45
CA ASP A 321 12.13 12.60 38.85
C ASP A 321 12.62 13.83 38.06
N ILE A 322 13.93 14.10 38.06
CA ILE A 322 14.53 15.21 37.33
C ILE A 322 15.14 14.69 36.02
N TRP A 323 16.10 13.78 36.12
CA TRP A 323 16.80 13.23 34.96
C TRP A 323 16.05 12.05 34.33
N GLY A 324 15.33 11.29 35.15
CA GLY A 324 14.48 10.18 34.72
C GLY A 324 12.98 10.44 34.82
N ILE A 325 12.19 9.41 34.57
CA ILE A 325 10.71 9.47 34.58
C ILE A 325 10.07 9.18 35.95
N GLY A 326 10.87 8.93 36.99
CA GLY A 326 10.38 8.55 38.31
C GLY A 326 9.67 7.19 38.35
N LEU A 327 9.85 6.31 37.36
CA LEU A 327 9.21 5.00 37.24
C LEU A 327 10.19 3.94 36.72
N ALA A 328 9.99 2.69 37.15
CA ALA A 328 10.77 1.55 36.66
C ALA A 328 10.32 1.15 35.25
N ARG A 329 11.20 0.54 34.46
CA ARG A 329 10.88 0.09 33.09
C ARG A 329 9.70 -0.90 33.06
N ASP A 330 9.60 -1.74 34.09
CA ASP A 330 8.58 -2.77 34.28
C ASP A 330 7.30 -2.24 34.94
N ASP A 331 7.31 -0.99 35.40
CA ASP A 331 6.09 -0.30 35.84
C ASP A 331 5.24 0.04 34.61
N ARG A 332 3.99 -0.43 34.57
CA ARG A 332 3.07 -0.19 33.43
C ARG A 332 2.85 1.31 33.18
N ARG A 333 2.96 2.14 34.22
CA ARG A 333 2.86 3.60 34.13
C ARG A 333 4.07 4.22 33.42
N ALA A 334 5.19 3.53 33.30
CA ALA A 334 6.33 4.02 32.51
C ALA A 334 6.03 4.00 31.01
N TRP A 335 5.04 3.22 30.58
CA TRP A 335 4.69 2.99 29.18
C TRP A 335 3.79 4.06 28.59
N ASN A 336 3.46 5.09 29.37
CA ASN A 336 2.66 6.20 28.90
C ASN A 336 3.26 7.50 29.45
N LYS A 337 3.53 8.47 28.57
CA LYS A 337 4.15 9.74 28.99
C LYS A 337 3.31 10.53 29.99
N LEU A 338 1.99 10.39 29.96
CA LEU A 338 1.08 11.12 30.86
C LEU A 338 1.18 10.66 32.31
N SER A 339 1.64 9.42 32.54
CA SER A 339 1.81 8.87 33.88
C SER A 339 3.24 9.04 34.43
N TRP A 340 4.15 9.65 33.66
CA TRP A 340 5.50 9.94 34.14
C TRP A 340 5.45 10.99 35.24
N ARG A 341 6.12 10.69 36.35
CA ARG A 341 6.27 11.62 37.48
C ARG A 341 7.49 12.52 37.31
N GLY A 342 8.44 12.08 36.50
CA GLY A 342 9.69 12.79 36.23
C GLY A 342 9.81 13.37 34.83
N GLN A 343 10.80 14.25 34.65
CA GLN A 343 10.96 15.07 33.44
C GLN A 343 11.70 14.39 32.28
N ASN A 344 12.38 13.26 32.52
CA ASN A 344 13.19 12.56 31.50
C ASN A 344 14.29 13.44 30.85
N LEU A 345 14.85 14.42 31.57
CA LEU A 345 15.81 15.37 30.99
C LEU A 345 17.02 14.67 30.37
N LEU A 346 17.50 13.56 30.96
CA LEU A 346 18.63 12.82 30.40
C LEU A 346 18.26 12.16 29.07
N GLY A 347 17.08 11.55 28.99
CA GLY A 347 16.59 10.91 27.77
C GLY A 347 16.43 11.90 26.61
N GLU A 348 15.94 13.12 26.91
CA GLU A 348 15.83 14.20 25.92
C GLU A 348 17.20 14.70 25.44
N ILE A 349 18.15 14.91 26.34
CA ILE A 349 19.53 15.31 25.99
C ILE A 349 20.20 14.24 25.12
N LEU A 350 20.08 12.96 25.48
CA LEU A 350 20.67 11.87 24.70
C LEU A 350 20.05 11.75 23.31
N THR A 351 18.74 11.96 23.20
CA THR A 351 18.02 12.02 21.92
C THR A 351 18.56 13.17 21.06
N LYS A 352 18.77 14.35 21.65
CA LYS A 352 19.34 15.52 20.98
C LYS A 352 20.80 15.32 20.56
N VAL A 353 21.63 14.72 21.43
CA VAL A 353 23.04 14.39 21.13
C VAL A 353 23.11 13.40 19.97
N ARG A 354 22.27 12.35 19.97
CA ARG A 354 22.15 11.41 18.85
C ARG A 354 21.86 12.15 17.55
N ASP A 355 20.81 12.97 17.53
CA ASP A 355 20.35 13.63 16.32
C ASP A 355 21.41 14.61 15.77
N LYS A 356 22.16 15.29 16.65
CA LYS A 356 23.33 16.11 16.27
C LYS A 356 24.49 15.30 15.72
N LEU A 357 24.85 14.18 16.35
CA LEU A 357 25.93 13.30 15.88
C LEU A 357 25.58 12.58 14.57
N MET A 358 24.29 12.37 14.31
CA MET A 358 23.82 11.86 13.02
C MET A 358 23.86 12.92 11.92
N GLU A 359 23.90 14.22 12.26
CA GLU A 359 23.85 15.32 11.29
C GLU A 359 24.93 15.27 10.19
N PRO A 360 26.22 14.93 10.48
CA PRO A 360 27.24 14.74 9.45
C PRO A 360 26.97 13.55 8.52
N PHE A 361 26.36 12.47 9.02
CA PHE A 361 25.93 11.33 8.20
C PHE A 361 24.66 11.63 7.39
N LEU A 362 24.00 12.74 7.68
CA LEU A 362 22.82 13.26 6.99
C LEU A 362 23.14 14.47 6.10
N LYS A 363 24.36 14.98 6.16
CA LYS A 363 24.93 16.03 5.30
C LYS A 363 25.85 15.41 4.25
N PRO A 364 25.90 15.94 3.03
CA PRO A 364 26.86 15.48 2.03
C PRO A 364 28.29 15.83 2.46
N VAL A 365 29.20 14.90 2.25
CA VAL A 365 30.64 15.11 2.41
C VAL A 365 31.14 15.95 1.23
N GLU A 366 31.84 17.07 1.51
CA GLU A 366 32.58 17.80 0.47
C GLU A 366 33.74 16.93 -0.05
N PRO A 367 33.91 16.75 -1.37
CA PRO A 367 34.91 15.84 -1.89
C PRO A 367 36.32 16.41 -1.69
N GLN A 368 37.10 15.78 -0.81
CA GLN A 368 38.56 15.89 -0.82
C GLN A 368 39.11 15.05 -1.97
N MET A 369 39.83 15.72 -2.87
CA MET A 369 40.47 15.12 -4.03
C MET A 369 41.63 14.21 -3.58
N THR A 370 41.52 12.92 -3.85
CA THR A 370 42.67 12.01 -3.95
C THR A 370 42.59 11.28 -5.28
N GLU A 371 43.61 11.47 -6.12
CA GLU A 371 43.73 10.87 -7.44
C GLU A 371 44.06 9.38 -7.37
N GLY A 372 43.44 8.62 -8.29
CA GLY A 372 44.01 7.38 -8.79
C GLY A 372 43.23 6.10 -8.48
N ASP A 373 42.20 5.80 -9.28
CA ASP A 373 41.81 4.40 -9.52
C ASP A 373 41.40 4.20 -11.01
N PRO A 374 42.10 3.33 -11.79
CA PRO A 374 41.88 3.13 -13.23
C PRO A 374 40.59 2.38 -13.62
N ILE A 375 39.60 2.22 -12.74
CA ILE A 375 38.36 1.47 -13.05
C ILE A 375 37.27 2.36 -13.70
N GLN A 376 37.40 3.70 -13.68
CA GLN A 376 36.43 4.61 -14.29
C GLN A 376 36.47 4.69 -15.84
N GLN A 377 37.54 4.23 -16.51
CA GLN A 377 37.66 4.40 -17.96
C GLN A 377 36.81 3.43 -18.81
N LYS A 378 36.17 2.41 -18.20
CA LYS A 378 35.35 1.45 -18.97
C LYS A 378 33.85 1.78 -19.04
N ARG A 379 33.37 2.83 -18.36
CA ARG A 379 31.95 3.26 -18.42
C ARG A 379 31.66 4.36 -19.44
N VAL A 380 32.67 4.92 -20.10
CA VAL A 380 32.52 6.03 -21.07
C VAL A 380 32.34 5.54 -22.52
N LEU A 381 32.49 4.25 -22.82
CA LEU A 381 32.44 3.72 -24.20
C LEU A 381 31.15 2.96 -24.57
N LEU A 382 30.17 2.87 -23.68
CA LEU A 382 28.86 2.23 -23.96
C LEU A 382 27.72 3.24 -24.20
N SER A 383 27.92 4.54 -23.95
CA SER A 383 26.88 5.57 -24.15
C SER A 383 26.82 6.15 -25.56
N SER A 384 27.71 5.77 -26.49
CA SER A 384 27.78 6.33 -27.84
C SER A 384 27.29 5.40 -28.96
N ALA A 385 26.73 4.23 -28.64
CA ALA A 385 26.28 3.25 -29.65
C ALA A 385 24.74 3.12 -29.77
N ILE A 386 23.94 3.82 -28.96
CA ILE A 386 22.47 3.81 -29.04
C ILE A 386 21.94 5.20 -29.40
N THR A 387 22.64 5.89 -30.30
CA THR A 387 22.16 7.10 -30.96
C THR A 387 22.19 6.86 -32.46
N ARG A 388 21.31 5.97 -32.93
CA ARG A 388 20.81 5.90 -34.31
C ARG A 388 19.66 4.90 -34.32
N ASN A 389 18.45 5.41 -34.53
CA ASN A 389 17.33 4.59 -34.99
C ASN A 389 17.70 4.01 -36.36
N GLU A 390 18.21 2.80 -36.38
CA GLU A 390 18.15 1.92 -37.54
C GLU A 390 17.35 0.68 -37.14
N VAL A 391 16.18 0.57 -37.76
CA VAL A 391 15.30 -0.58 -37.72
C VAL A 391 15.97 -1.71 -38.51
N LEU A 392 16.37 -2.79 -37.84
CA LEU A 392 16.71 -4.05 -38.49
C LEU A 392 15.54 -5.01 -38.31
N PHE A 393 14.70 -5.12 -39.34
CA PHE A 393 13.84 -6.28 -39.55
C PHE A 393 14.64 -7.31 -40.35
N GLU A 394 15.00 -8.42 -39.74
CA GLU A 394 15.39 -9.62 -40.48
C GLU A 394 14.20 -10.58 -40.53
N ASN A 395 13.57 -10.69 -41.70
CA ASN A 395 12.79 -11.86 -42.07
C ASN A 395 13.39 -12.41 -43.37
N TYR A 396 13.89 -13.63 -43.29
CA TYR A 396 14.21 -14.48 -44.44
C TYR A 396 12.93 -15.00 -45.08
N SER A 397 12.76 -14.79 -46.38
CA SER A 397 12.22 -15.81 -47.29
C SER A 397 12.57 -15.47 -48.75
N GLU A 398 12.89 -16.51 -49.50
CA GLU A 398 13.53 -16.56 -50.82
C GLU A 398 12.75 -15.92 -51.98
N ASP A 399 13.55 -15.52 -52.97
CA ASP A 399 13.32 -15.50 -54.42
C ASP A 399 12.17 -14.67 -55.04
N GLY A 400 12.58 -13.80 -55.97
CA GLY A 400 11.80 -13.56 -57.19
C GLY A 400 11.49 -12.10 -57.53
N ALA A 401 12.46 -11.45 -58.19
CA ALA A 401 12.27 -10.58 -59.36
C ALA A 401 11.43 -9.28 -59.30
N GLN A 402 12.03 -8.26 -59.91
CA GLN A 402 11.47 -7.05 -60.52
C GLN A 402 11.15 -5.84 -59.62
N GLY A 403 11.92 -4.78 -59.85
CA GLY A 403 11.89 -3.54 -59.11
C GLY A 403 10.76 -2.59 -59.47
N VAL A 404 10.45 -1.73 -58.51
CA VAL A 404 9.78 -0.44 -58.70
C VAL A 404 10.53 0.57 -57.83
N ASN A 405 11.23 1.51 -58.47
CA ASN A 405 11.79 2.68 -57.77
C ASN A 405 10.65 3.66 -57.50
N VAL A 406 10.32 3.86 -56.22
CA VAL A 406 9.47 4.99 -55.78
C VAL A 406 10.33 5.94 -54.96
N THR A 407 10.73 7.06 -55.57
CA THR A 407 11.41 8.17 -54.90
C THR A 407 10.37 9.05 -54.20
N PHE A 408 10.36 9.06 -52.86
CA PHE A 408 9.59 10.04 -52.09
C PHE A 408 10.50 11.21 -51.68
N THR A 409 10.26 12.38 -52.27
CA THR A 409 10.90 13.64 -51.88
C THR A 409 10.19 14.21 -50.65
N MET A 410 10.72 13.93 -49.45
CA MET A 410 10.27 14.59 -48.21
C MET A 410 10.77 16.05 -48.21
N ARG A 411 9.89 17.00 -48.52
CA ARG A 411 10.09 18.42 -48.16
C ARG A 411 9.86 18.57 -46.64
N GLY A 412 10.89 18.27 -45.86
CA GLY A 412 10.94 18.59 -44.43
C GLY A 412 11.56 19.96 -44.21
N ASN A 413 10.80 20.90 -43.66
CA ASN A 413 11.34 22.09 -43.01
C ASN A 413 12.11 21.64 -41.74
N HIS A 414 13.40 21.35 -41.87
CA HIS A 414 14.29 21.16 -40.74
C HIS A 414 14.53 22.50 -40.04
N ARG A 415 13.81 22.75 -38.93
CA ARG A 415 14.40 23.52 -37.82
C ARG A 415 15.14 22.52 -36.93
N SER A 416 16.46 22.49 -37.07
CA SER A 416 17.35 21.91 -36.05
C SER A 416 17.15 22.69 -34.76
N THR A 417 16.36 22.17 -33.82
CA THR A 417 16.31 22.69 -32.44
C THR A 417 17.47 22.08 -31.68
N SER A 418 18.52 22.86 -31.42
CA SER A 418 19.56 22.50 -30.47
C SER A 418 18.92 22.19 -29.10
N LEU A 419 19.14 20.99 -28.57
CA LEU A 419 18.73 20.63 -27.20
C LEU A 419 19.49 21.52 -26.21
N GLU A 420 18.76 22.41 -25.53
CA GLU A 420 19.28 23.23 -24.46
C GLU A 420 19.34 22.38 -23.18
N TYR A 421 20.51 22.31 -22.54
CA TYR A 421 20.72 21.57 -21.30
C TYR A 421 20.88 22.52 -20.11
N VAL A 422 20.45 22.08 -18.94
CA VAL A 422 20.59 22.82 -17.68
C VAL A 422 21.19 21.91 -16.62
N THR A 423 22.08 22.45 -15.79
CA THR A 423 22.70 21.70 -14.68
C THR A 423 22.23 22.27 -13.35
N LYS A 424 21.85 21.39 -12.41
CA LYS A 424 21.53 21.74 -11.02
C LYS A 424 22.43 20.97 -10.07
N THR A 425 22.77 21.59 -8.95
CA THR A 425 23.57 20.95 -7.89
C THR A 425 22.62 20.45 -6.80
N THR A 426 22.53 19.13 -6.66
CA THR A 426 21.84 18.52 -5.52
C THR A 426 22.81 18.39 -4.35
N LYS A 427 22.31 17.96 -3.19
CA LYS A 427 23.15 17.59 -2.06
C LYS A 427 24.11 16.44 -2.39
N TYR A 428 23.75 15.52 -3.30
CA TYR A 428 24.57 14.33 -3.59
C TYR A 428 25.52 14.52 -4.79
N GLY A 429 25.30 15.55 -5.60
CA GLY A 429 26.09 15.79 -6.81
C GLY A 429 25.31 16.61 -7.85
N ARG A 430 25.98 16.94 -8.95
CA ARG A 430 25.36 17.72 -10.05
C ARG A 430 24.56 16.80 -10.97
N VAL A 431 23.41 17.28 -11.44
CA VAL A 431 22.57 16.61 -12.44
C VAL A 431 22.35 17.50 -13.65
N ARG A 432 22.33 16.91 -14.84
CA ARG A 432 22.01 17.59 -16.11
C ARG A 432 20.62 17.18 -16.59
N GLY A 433 19.75 18.16 -16.75
CA GLY A 433 18.42 18.02 -17.36
C GLY A 433 18.34 18.71 -18.72
N SER A 434 17.18 18.60 -19.35
CA SER A 434 16.86 19.26 -20.62
C SER A 434 15.89 20.44 -20.41
N VAL A 435 15.91 21.39 -21.35
CA VAL A 435 14.95 22.48 -21.41
C VAL A 435 13.98 22.25 -22.56
N GLU A 436 12.69 22.32 -22.28
CA GLU A 436 11.63 22.06 -23.25
C GLU A 436 10.63 23.23 -23.31
N SER A 437 10.17 23.56 -24.52
CA SER A 437 9.09 24.52 -24.72
C SER A 437 7.75 23.80 -24.83
N VAL A 438 6.97 23.82 -23.76
CA VAL A 438 5.71 23.07 -23.62
C VAL A 438 4.53 23.82 -24.25
N ARG A 439 4.52 25.16 -24.16
CA ARG A 439 3.55 26.05 -24.80
C ARG A 439 4.25 27.35 -25.23
N PRO A 440 3.66 28.15 -26.15
CA PRO A 440 4.24 29.44 -26.51
C PRO A 440 4.52 30.30 -25.27
N GLY A 441 5.80 30.68 -25.08
CA GLY A 441 6.24 31.48 -23.94
C GLY A 441 6.33 30.73 -22.58
N LYS A 442 6.17 29.41 -22.56
CA LYS A 442 6.30 28.57 -21.35
C LYS A 442 7.34 27.47 -21.58
N GLN A 443 8.51 27.68 -21.00
CA GLN A 443 9.58 26.68 -20.94
C GLN A 443 9.63 26.02 -19.57
N ILE A 444 10.01 24.75 -19.56
CA ILE A 444 10.30 23.97 -18.36
C ILE A 444 11.72 23.41 -18.43
N GLU A 445 12.23 23.02 -17.27
CA GLU A 445 13.42 22.18 -17.13
C GLU A 445 12.97 20.79 -16.66
N ARG A 446 13.49 19.74 -17.30
CA ARG A 446 13.12 18.35 -17.06
C ARG A 446 14.35 17.55 -16.65
N PHE A 447 14.24 16.82 -15.54
CA PHE A 447 15.26 15.92 -15.01
C PHE A 447 14.63 14.55 -14.82
N LEU A 448 15.01 13.58 -15.63
CA LEU A 448 14.47 12.22 -15.60
C LEU A 448 15.52 11.28 -15.01
N GLY A 449 15.13 10.47 -14.03
CA GLY A 449 16.04 9.48 -13.44
C GLY A 449 17.04 10.05 -12.43
N VAL A 450 16.61 10.97 -11.55
CA VAL A 450 17.44 11.42 -10.42
C VAL A 450 17.39 10.37 -9.30
N PRO A 451 18.53 9.79 -8.86
CA PRO A 451 18.53 8.80 -7.79
C PRO A 451 18.21 9.46 -6.44
N TYR A 452 17.22 8.91 -5.72
CA TYR A 452 16.87 9.38 -4.38
C TYR A 452 17.28 8.42 -3.26
N ALA A 453 17.68 7.19 -3.62
CA ALA A 453 18.19 6.16 -2.73
C ALA A 453 19.19 5.28 -3.47
N SER A 454 20.05 4.59 -2.73
CA SER A 454 20.96 3.58 -3.27
C SER A 454 20.19 2.38 -3.83
N PRO A 455 20.71 1.71 -4.87
CA PRO A 455 20.05 0.56 -5.48
C PRO A 455 19.77 -0.55 -4.46
N PRO A 456 18.51 -1.00 -4.28
CA PRO A 456 18.12 -2.00 -3.29
C PRO A 456 18.42 -3.43 -3.75
N ILE A 457 19.65 -3.67 -4.21
CA ILE A 457 20.12 -4.93 -4.79
C ILE A 457 20.95 -5.74 -3.79
N LYS A 458 21.08 -7.05 -4.04
CA LYS A 458 21.92 -7.96 -3.24
C LYS A 458 21.55 -7.89 -1.75
N SER A 459 22.50 -7.51 -0.88
CA SER A 459 22.30 -7.38 0.56
C SER A 459 21.31 -6.27 0.95
N LEU A 460 21.07 -5.29 0.07
CA LEU A 460 20.06 -4.24 0.28
C LEU A 460 18.65 -4.66 -0.16
N ARG A 461 18.52 -5.85 -0.78
CA ARG A 461 17.20 -6.39 -1.10
C ARG A 461 16.49 -6.80 0.20
N PHE A 462 15.23 -6.38 0.32
CA PHE A 462 14.43 -6.48 1.55
C PHE A 462 15.02 -5.71 2.74
N GLU A 463 15.75 -4.63 2.46
CA GLU A 463 16.16 -3.65 3.46
C GLU A 463 15.44 -2.31 3.26
N ARG A 464 15.51 -1.46 4.28
CA ARG A 464 15.07 -0.06 4.18
C ARG A 464 15.91 0.66 3.11
N PRO A 465 15.33 1.64 2.37
CA PRO A 465 16.10 2.43 1.43
C PRO A 465 17.20 3.21 2.15
N VAL A 466 18.40 3.19 1.57
CA VAL A 466 19.57 3.93 2.05
C VAL A 466 19.75 5.15 1.17
N PRO A 467 20.18 6.32 1.69
CA PRO A 467 20.53 7.47 0.86
C PRO A 467 21.51 7.11 -0.27
N PRO A 468 21.44 7.78 -1.43
CA PRO A 468 22.34 7.49 -2.55
C PRO A 468 23.76 7.95 -2.20
N ASP A 469 24.75 7.19 -2.68
CA ASP A 469 26.14 7.61 -2.59
C ASP A 469 26.35 8.92 -3.37
N PRO A 470 27.09 9.91 -2.83
CA PRO A 470 27.46 11.09 -3.59
C PRO A 470 28.26 10.72 -4.84
N TRP A 471 28.03 11.45 -5.94
CA TRP A 471 28.74 11.23 -7.20
C TRP A 471 29.57 12.44 -7.63
N ASN A 472 30.72 12.15 -8.22
CA ASN A 472 31.58 13.15 -8.84
C ASN A 472 31.13 13.45 -10.27
N GLY A 473 31.39 14.68 -10.73
CA GLY A 473 31.06 15.09 -12.10
C GLY A 473 29.64 15.64 -12.25
N VAL A 474 28.98 15.29 -13.36
CA VAL A 474 27.60 15.65 -13.68
C VAL A 474 26.89 14.39 -14.15
N LEU A 475 25.83 14.00 -13.45
CA LEU A 475 24.99 12.86 -13.84
C LEU A 475 23.97 13.31 -14.87
N ASP A 476 23.90 12.63 -16.01
CA ASP A 476 22.88 12.90 -17.02
C ASP A 476 21.53 12.31 -16.56
N THR A 477 20.53 13.19 -16.49
CA THR A 477 19.14 12.87 -16.09
C THR A 477 18.20 13.25 -17.22
N LEU A 478 18.44 12.67 -18.39
CA LEU A 478 17.80 13.02 -19.66
C LEU A 478 16.74 11.99 -20.10
N ASP A 479 16.87 10.76 -19.59
CA ASP A 479 16.10 9.60 -20.02
C ASP A 479 15.26 9.02 -18.86
N ILE A 480 14.15 8.37 -19.21
CA ILE A 480 13.28 7.71 -18.24
C ILE A 480 14.09 6.59 -17.56
N PRO A 481 14.14 6.53 -16.21
CA PRO A 481 14.87 5.49 -15.48
C PRO A 481 14.18 4.13 -15.61
N PRO A 482 14.88 3.02 -15.29
CA PRO A 482 14.26 1.70 -15.26
C PRO A 482 13.04 1.68 -14.34
N ALA A 483 11.97 1.02 -14.77
CA ALA A 483 10.86 0.73 -13.86
C ALA A 483 11.29 -0.35 -12.84
N CYS A 484 10.66 -0.37 -11.67
CA CYS A 484 10.88 -1.45 -10.72
C CYS A 484 10.41 -2.80 -11.31
N PRO A 485 10.98 -3.93 -10.89
CA PRO A 485 10.62 -5.23 -11.44
C PRO A 485 9.16 -5.54 -11.16
N GLN A 486 8.48 -6.08 -12.17
CA GLN A 486 7.03 -6.32 -12.17
C GLN A 486 6.69 -7.39 -13.23
N PRO A 487 5.54 -8.10 -13.13
CA PRO A 487 5.18 -9.14 -14.10
C PRO A 487 4.98 -8.58 -15.52
N GLY A 488 4.93 -9.47 -16.52
CA GLY A 488 4.81 -9.08 -17.93
C GLY A 488 3.56 -8.22 -18.21
N GLU A 489 2.43 -8.51 -17.57
CA GLU A 489 1.23 -7.68 -17.64
C GLU A 489 1.45 -6.27 -17.06
N GLY A 490 2.31 -6.15 -16.05
CA GLY A 490 2.74 -4.86 -15.50
C GLY A 490 3.62 -4.06 -16.47
N VAL A 491 4.53 -4.74 -17.19
CA VAL A 491 5.32 -4.11 -18.25
C VAL A 491 4.41 -3.64 -19.39
N ALA A 492 3.43 -4.44 -19.80
CA ALA A 492 2.42 -4.04 -20.79
C ALA A 492 1.57 -2.85 -20.31
N TYR A 493 1.24 -2.80 -19.01
CA TYR A 493 0.55 -1.66 -18.40
C TYR A 493 1.39 -0.37 -18.47
N ILE A 494 2.71 -0.46 -18.25
CA ILE A 494 3.61 0.68 -18.45
C ILE A 494 3.67 1.07 -19.92
N GLU A 495 3.88 0.13 -20.84
CA GLU A 495 3.95 0.42 -22.28
C GLU A 495 2.66 1.10 -22.80
N PHE A 496 1.51 0.76 -22.23
CA PHE A 496 0.25 1.43 -22.54
C PHE A 496 0.24 2.93 -22.16
N HIS A 497 0.89 3.31 -21.05
CA HIS A 497 0.99 4.70 -20.57
C HIS A 497 2.22 5.44 -21.12
N VAL A 498 3.29 4.70 -21.41
CA VAL A 498 4.58 5.18 -21.89
C VAL A 498 4.97 4.35 -23.11
N PRO A 499 4.44 4.68 -24.30
CA PRO A 499 4.61 3.88 -25.51
C PRO A 499 6.08 3.61 -25.85
N GLY A 500 6.40 2.34 -26.06
CA GLY A 500 7.76 1.89 -26.39
C GLY A 500 8.69 1.68 -25.19
N PHE A 501 8.22 1.88 -23.95
CA PHE A 501 9.01 1.60 -22.76
C PHE A 501 8.70 0.22 -22.18
N ASN A 502 9.73 -0.62 -22.03
CA ASN A 502 9.60 -1.98 -21.51
C ASN A 502 10.74 -2.43 -20.59
N TYR A 503 11.53 -1.48 -20.06
CA TYR A 503 12.74 -1.79 -19.31
C TYR A 503 12.51 -1.79 -17.79
N THR A 504 12.93 -2.85 -17.11
CA THR A 504 12.85 -2.98 -15.64
C THR A 504 14.20 -3.36 -15.02
N SER A 505 14.41 -2.94 -13.77
CA SER A 505 15.60 -3.26 -12.97
C SER A 505 15.28 -3.14 -11.48
N GLU A 506 15.96 -3.87 -10.60
CA GLU A 506 15.88 -3.61 -9.15
C GLU A 506 16.56 -2.29 -8.74
N ASP A 507 17.53 -1.85 -9.54
CA ASP A 507 18.02 -0.48 -9.48
C ASP A 507 16.96 0.42 -10.13
N CYS A 508 15.95 0.80 -9.34
CA CYS A 508 14.79 1.56 -9.80
C CYS A 508 14.40 2.73 -8.90
N LEU A 509 15.13 3.02 -7.81
CA LEU A 509 14.78 4.07 -6.84
C LEU A 509 15.15 5.49 -7.33
N TYR A 510 14.46 5.90 -8.38
CA TYR A 510 14.62 7.17 -9.07
C TYR A 510 13.36 8.03 -9.00
N LEU A 511 13.56 9.34 -9.12
CA LEU A 511 12.49 10.31 -9.29
C LEU A 511 12.72 11.18 -10.53
N ASN A 512 11.64 11.72 -11.07
CA ASN A 512 11.63 12.66 -12.18
C ASN A 512 11.16 14.02 -11.68
N ILE A 513 11.74 15.10 -12.19
CA ILE A 513 11.43 16.48 -11.79
C ILE A 513 11.10 17.30 -13.04
N TYR A 514 9.95 17.96 -13.01
CA TYR A 514 9.50 18.92 -14.01
C TYR A 514 9.33 20.26 -13.31
N THR A 515 10.17 21.24 -13.64
CA THR A 515 10.13 22.57 -13.01
C THR A 515 9.93 23.65 -14.07
N PRO A 516 9.16 24.72 -13.77
CA PRO A 516 9.16 25.92 -14.61
C PRO A 516 10.58 26.47 -14.77
N LYS A 517 10.94 26.91 -15.99
CA LYS A 517 12.18 27.65 -16.21
C LYS A 517 12.02 29.04 -15.59
N SER A 518 12.84 29.36 -14.57
CA SER A 518 12.78 30.65 -13.87
C SER A 518 13.58 31.70 -14.63
N THR A 519 12.93 32.77 -15.10
CA THR A 519 13.60 33.86 -15.85
C THR A 519 14.30 34.88 -14.95
N ASN A 520 13.91 34.98 -13.67
CA ASN A 520 14.35 36.07 -12.78
C ASN A 520 15.22 35.60 -11.59
N GLY A 521 15.54 34.31 -11.48
CA GLY A 521 16.21 33.76 -10.30
C GLY A 521 15.37 33.88 -9.02
N GLY A 522 15.52 32.96 -8.07
CA GLY A 522 14.94 33.10 -6.72
C GLY A 522 13.43 32.87 -6.55
N LYS A 523 12.62 32.80 -7.62
CA LYS A 523 11.20 32.39 -7.49
C LYS A 523 11.11 30.90 -7.13
N LYS A 524 10.54 30.60 -5.97
CA LYS A 524 10.15 29.24 -5.55
C LYS A 524 8.71 28.95 -5.93
N TYR A 525 8.44 27.73 -6.37
CA TYR A 525 7.13 27.26 -6.81
C TYR A 525 6.64 26.13 -5.90
N PRO A 526 5.34 26.04 -5.59
CA PRO A 526 4.78 24.89 -4.90
C PRO A 526 5.11 23.57 -5.61
N VAL A 527 5.25 22.51 -4.82
CA VAL A 527 5.68 21.20 -5.29
C VAL A 527 4.50 20.23 -5.23
N LEU A 528 4.25 19.53 -6.32
CA LEU A 528 3.39 18.35 -6.39
C LEU A 528 4.25 17.10 -6.37
N PHE A 529 4.07 16.26 -5.35
CA PHE A 529 4.74 14.97 -5.22
C PHE A 529 3.76 13.85 -5.57
N PHE A 530 3.99 13.18 -6.71
CA PHE A 530 3.09 12.18 -7.27
C PHE A 530 3.56 10.75 -6.99
N VAL A 531 2.66 9.93 -6.45
CA VAL A 531 2.83 8.49 -6.22
C VAL A 531 1.93 7.71 -7.18
N HIS A 532 2.53 6.87 -8.03
CA HIS A 532 1.77 6.11 -9.02
C HIS A 532 0.95 4.95 -8.42
N GLY A 533 -0.13 4.61 -9.11
CA GLY A 533 -0.97 3.44 -8.86
C GLY A 533 -0.39 2.15 -9.44
N GLY A 534 -1.23 1.11 -9.51
CA GLY A 534 -0.84 -0.21 -10.03
C GLY A 534 -0.89 -1.33 -8.99
N SER A 535 -1.87 -1.25 -8.07
CA SER A 535 -2.18 -2.32 -7.11
C SER A 535 -0.98 -2.85 -6.30
N TYR A 536 0.03 -2.00 -6.09
CA TYR A 536 1.31 -2.32 -5.43
C TYR A 536 2.21 -3.33 -6.15
N PHE A 537 1.87 -3.83 -7.34
CA PHE A 537 2.67 -4.84 -8.05
C PHE A 537 3.09 -4.43 -9.47
N ASN A 538 2.51 -3.35 -10.04
CA ASN A 538 2.93 -2.79 -11.32
C ASN A 538 2.89 -1.24 -11.30
N GLY A 539 3.39 -0.64 -12.39
CA GLY A 539 3.45 0.81 -12.60
C GLY A 539 4.85 1.41 -12.45
N MET A 540 4.95 2.71 -12.79
CA MET A 540 6.15 3.53 -12.59
C MET A 540 5.82 5.03 -12.52
N GLY A 541 6.75 5.85 -12.03
CA GLY A 541 6.58 7.30 -11.93
C GLY A 541 6.42 8.01 -13.28
N ALA A 542 7.04 7.50 -14.35
CA ALA A 542 6.96 8.11 -15.68
C ALA A 542 5.60 7.94 -16.39
N MET A 543 4.68 7.14 -15.83
CA MET A 543 3.30 7.05 -16.35
C MET A 543 2.52 8.37 -16.17
N PHE A 544 2.98 9.25 -15.28
CA PHE A 544 2.45 10.59 -15.12
C PHE A 544 3.40 11.61 -15.72
N GLU A 545 2.99 12.24 -16.81
CA GLU A 545 3.83 13.20 -17.51
C GLU A 545 3.61 14.62 -16.96
N GLY A 546 4.62 15.17 -16.30
CA GLY A 546 4.50 16.37 -15.47
C GLY A 546 4.62 17.71 -16.22
N SER A 547 5.04 17.73 -17.49
CA SER A 547 5.42 18.98 -18.18
C SER A 547 4.28 19.99 -18.29
N MET A 548 3.09 19.53 -18.65
CA MET A 548 1.93 20.39 -18.88
C MET A 548 1.41 21.02 -17.58
N LEU A 549 1.44 20.26 -16.49
CA LEU A 549 1.08 20.75 -15.18
C LEU A 549 2.18 21.68 -14.62
N SER A 550 3.46 21.34 -14.84
CA SER A 550 4.59 22.17 -14.47
C SER A 550 4.56 23.55 -15.15
N ALA A 551 4.16 23.61 -16.43
CA ALA A 551 3.99 24.86 -17.17
C ALA A 551 2.94 25.82 -16.54
N SER A 552 2.07 25.31 -15.65
CA SER A 552 1.15 26.10 -14.84
C SER A 552 1.80 26.74 -13.60
N GLY A 553 3.12 26.59 -13.45
CA GLY A 553 3.93 27.22 -12.42
C GLY A 553 4.06 26.40 -11.14
N ILE A 554 4.07 25.08 -11.22
CA ILE A 554 4.35 24.21 -10.07
C ILE A 554 5.51 23.27 -10.41
N VAL A 555 6.27 22.84 -9.41
CA VAL A 555 7.23 21.75 -9.61
C VAL A 555 6.49 20.43 -9.48
N VAL A 556 6.64 19.53 -10.44
CA VAL A 556 6.07 18.17 -10.38
C VAL A 556 7.20 17.19 -10.14
N VAL A 557 7.06 16.34 -9.14
CA VAL A 557 7.98 15.24 -8.83
C VAL A 557 7.21 13.93 -8.96
N THR A 558 7.68 13.00 -9.79
CA THR A 558 7.15 11.64 -9.87
C THR A 558 8.19 10.65 -9.42
N ILE A 559 7.78 9.59 -8.71
CA ILE A 559 8.72 8.64 -8.10
C ILE A 559 8.46 7.22 -8.57
N ASN A 560 9.51 6.40 -8.64
CA ASN A 560 9.40 4.95 -8.58
C ASN A 560 9.51 4.49 -7.13
N TYR A 561 8.87 3.39 -6.75
CA TYR A 561 9.01 2.71 -5.45
C TYR A 561 8.96 1.19 -5.64
N ARG A 562 9.56 0.40 -4.75
CA ARG A 562 9.55 -1.06 -4.89
C ARG A 562 8.14 -1.64 -4.86
N LEU A 563 7.91 -2.64 -5.72
CA LEU A 563 6.60 -3.27 -5.96
C LEU A 563 6.60 -4.76 -5.59
N GLY A 564 5.42 -5.34 -5.45
CA GLY A 564 5.18 -6.75 -5.21
C GLY A 564 5.92 -7.27 -3.96
N PRO A 565 6.54 -8.45 -4.01
CA PRO A 565 7.27 -9.00 -2.87
C PRO A 565 8.48 -8.13 -2.50
N LEU A 566 9.17 -7.51 -3.47
CA LEU A 566 10.30 -6.63 -3.20
C LEU A 566 9.91 -5.40 -2.37
N GLY A 567 8.69 -4.91 -2.56
CA GLY A 567 8.15 -3.75 -1.84
C GLY A 567 7.43 -4.10 -0.53
N PHE A 568 6.76 -5.25 -0.46
CA PHE A 568 5.75 -5.47 0.59
C PHE A 568 5.73 -6.89 1.17
N LEU A 569 6.76 -7.72 0.94
CA LEU A 569 6.86 -9.02 1.62
C LEU A 569 7.10 -8.85 3.12
N VAL A 570 6.24 -9.46 3.94
CA VAL A 570 6.31 -9.40 5.41
C VAL A 570 6.21 -10.81 6.01
N SER A 571 7.05 -11.14 7.00
CA SER A 571 7.05 -12.46 7.64
C SER A 571 6.28 -12.55 8.94
N GLY A 572 6.02 -11.43 9.60
CA GLY A 572 5.50 -11.44 10.98
C GLY A 572 6.47 -10.89 12.03
N ASP A 573 7.74 -10.71 11.65
CA ASP A 573 8.84 -10.39 12.56
C ASP A 573 9.77 -9.32 11.94
N PRO A 574 10.66 -8.69 12.74
CA PRO A 574 11.48 -7.57 12.27
C PRO A 574 12.44 -7.88 11.11
N GLU A 575 12.77 -9.15 10.86
CA GLU A 575 13.74 -9.53 9.84
C GLU A 575 13.22 -9.29 8.41
N LEU A 576 11.93 -9.54 8.20
CA LEU A 576 11.18 -9.17 7.00
C LEU A 576 9.98 -8.31 7.41
N SER A 577 10.25 -7.04 7.71
CA SER A 577 9.27 -6.10 8.26
C SER A 577 8.15 -5.71 7.31
N GLY A 578 8.33 -5.88 6.00
CA GLY A 578 7.43 -5.34 4.98
C GLY A 578 7.55 -3.82 4.84
N ASN A 579 6.57 -3.22 4.16
CA ASN A 579 6.46 -1.77 3.92
C ASN A 579 7.71 -1.11 3.27
N TYR A 580 8.60 -1.87 2.61
CA TYR A 580 9.76 -1.32 1.92
C TYR A 580 9.38 -0.30 0.85
N GLY A 581 8.34 -0.58 0.06
CA GLY A 581 7.79 0.36 -0.92
C GLY A 581 7.24 1.64 -0.28
N MET A 582 6.64 1.57 0.91
CA MET A 582 6.23 2.77 1.66
C MET A 582 7.45 3.55 2.16
N MET A 583 8.47 2.86 2.65
CA MET A 583 9.72 3.49 3.09
C MET A 583 10.46 4.16 1.94
N ASP A 584 10.39 3.61 0.72
CA ASP A 584 10.92 4.24 -0.49
C ASP A 584 10.25 5.59 -0.76
N MET A 585 8.91 5.66 -0.63
CA MET A 585 8.16 6.91 -0.76
C MET A 585 8.56 7.94 0.32
N VAL A 586 8.76 7.48 1.57
CA VAL A 586 9.25 8.32 2.66
C VAL A 586 10.65 8.86 2.35
N ALA A 587 11.56 8.02 1.86
CA ALA A 587 12.91 8.42 1.47
C ALA A 587 12.90 9.45 0.34
N ALA A 588 12.05 9.26 -0.68
CA ALA A 588 11.88 10.22 -1.76
C ALA A 588 11.31 11.57 -1.27
N LEU A 589 10.36 11.57 -0.33
CA LEU A 589 9.87 12.81 0.30
C LEU A 589 10.97 13.55 1.07
N TRP A 590 11.80 12.83 1.83
CA TRP A 590 12.96 13.42 2.49
C TRP A 590 14.00 13.96 1.50
N TRP A 591 14.18 13.29 0.36
CA TRP A 591 15.01 13.81 -0.72
C TRP A 591 14.46 15.12 -1.27
N VAL A 592 13.16 15.20 -1.54
CA VAL A 592 12.47 16.42 -2.01
C VAL A 592 12.63 17.54 -0.99
N ARG A 593 12.37 17.27 0.30
CA ARG A 593 12.56 18.25 1.39
C ARG A 593 13.96 18.87 1.39
N ARG A 594 14.98 18.08 1.04
CA ARG A 594 16.40 18.48 1.09
C ARG A 594 16.92 19.11 -0.19
N ASN A 595 16.30 18.84 -1.35
CA ASN A 595 16.89 19.15 -2.66
C ASN A 595 15.99 19.98 -3.58
N ILE A 596 14.67 19.99 -3.38
CA ILE A 596 13.75 20.54 -4.39
C ILE A 596 13.91 22.05 -4.60
N GLU A 597 14.47 22.75 -3.63
CA GLU A 597 14.83 24.17 -3.75
C GLU A 597 15.81 24.45 -4.89
N PHE A 598 16.75 23.54 -5.16
CA PHE A 598 17.69 23.66 -6.28
C PHE A 598 16.98 23.54 -7.64
N PHE A 599 15.76 23.02 -7.65
CA PHE A 599 14.89 22.88 -8.82
C PHE A 599 13.74 23.90 -8.77
N ASN A 600 13.97 25.07 -8.18
CA ASN A 600 12.99 26.14 -8.00
C ASN A 600 11.73 25.74 -7.19
N GLY A 601 11.74 24.62 -6.46
CA GLY A 601 10.63 24.21 -5.61
C GLY A 601 10.64 24.84 -4.23
N ASP A 602 9.47 25.05 -3.63
CA ASP A 602 9.34 25.43 -2.23
C ASP A 602 9.16 24.17 -1.36
N PRO A 603 10.18 23.75 -0.58
CA PRO A 603 10.10 22.56 0.27
C PRO A 603 9.09 22.70 1.42
N ASN A 604 8.50 23.88 1.64
CA ASN A 604 7.44 24.10 2.63
C ASN A 604 6.03 24.10 2.00
N GLN A 605 5.92 24.00 0.68
CA GLN A 605 4.65 23.95 -0.05
C GLN A 605 4.55 22.70 -0.91
N VAL A 606 4.71 21.54 -0.26
CA VAL A 606 4.56 20.23 -0.90
C VAL A 606 3.11 19.75 -0.78
N THR A 607 2.53 19.34 -1.89
CA THR A 607 1.23 18.67 -1.99
C THR A 607 1.47 17.23 -2.41
N LEU A 608 0.99 16.27 -1.62
CA LEU A 608 1.00 14.86 -2.02
C LEU A 608 -0.14 14.60 -3.00
N MET A 609 0.09 13.82 -4.03
CA MET A 609 -0.92 13.34 -4.95
C MET A 609 -0.69 11.88 -5.28
N GLY A 610 -1.76 11.09 -5.30
CA GLY A 610 -1.67 9.69 -5.70
C GLY A 610 -2.94 9.20 -6.36
N HIS A 611 -2.76 8.22 -7.25
CA HIS A 611 -3.86 7.54 -7.94
C HIS A 611 -3.90 6.06 -7.54
N SER A 612 -5.10 5.49 -7.36
CA SER A 612 -5.26 4.07 -7.06
C SER A 612 -4.48 3.63 -5.81
N ALA A 613 -3.62 2.61 -5.92
CA ALA A 613 -2.70 2.19 -4.86
C ALA A 613 -1.77 3.33 -4.38
N GLY A 614 -1.40 4.25 -5.28
CA GLY A 614 -0.68 5.47 -4.93
C GLY A 614 -1.55 6.45 -4.14
N GLY A 615 -2.85 6.53 -4.43
CA GLY A 615 -3.82 7.32 -3.65
C GLY A 615 -3.99 6.75 -2.23
N CYS A 616 -4.06 5.42 -2.11
CA CYS A 616 -4.05 4.74 -0.82
C CYS A 616 -2.74 5.01 -0.05
N SER A 617 -1.61 4.90 -0.74
CA SER A 617 -0.27 5.15 -0.19
C SER A 617 -0.12 6.58 0.31
N VAL A 618 -0.59 7.57 -0.44
CA VAL A 618 -0.64 8.97 0.00
C VAL A 618 -1.50 9.11 1.25
N GLY A 619 -2.65 8.42 1.32
CA GLY A 619 -3.45 8.34 2.53
C GLY A 619 -2.67 7.80 3.75
N PHE A 620 -1.86 6.75 3.57
CA PHE A 620 -0.99 6.23 4.64
C PHE A 620 0.15 7.18 4.99
N LEU A 621 0.79 7.82 4.00
CA LEU A 621 1.81 8.84 4.23
C LEU A 621 1.24 10.02 5.02
N VAL A 622 -0.04 10.35 4.88
CA VAL A 622 -0.70 11.41 5.66
C VAL A 622 -0.85 11.06 7.15
N MET A 623 -0.91 9.77 7.45
CA MET A 623 -1.08 9.23 8.80
C MET A 623 0.24 8.74 9.41
N SER A 624 1.31 8.69 8.62
CA SER A 624 2.62 8.23 9.07
C SER A 624 3.33 9.29 9.92
N PRO A 625 3.93 8.94 11.07
CA PRO A 625 4.75 9.86 11.84
C PRO A 625 6.04 10.25 11.08
N LEU A 626 6.51 9.41 10.16
CA LEU A 626 7.77 9.58 9.42
C LEU A 626 7.73 10.73 8.39
N THR A 627 6.54 11.19 8.02
CA THR A 627 6.30 12.24 7.02
C THR A 627 5.85 13.55 7.66
N LYS A 628 5.83 13.63 8.99
CA LYS A 628 5.40 14.80 9.74
C LYS A 628 6.19 16.04 9.32
N GLY A 629 5.48 17.05 8.81
CA GLY A 629 6.07 18.32 8.38
C GLY A 629 6.73 18.29 6.99
N LEU A 630 6.57 17.20 6.21
CA LEU A 630 7.12 17.11 4.85
C LEU A 630 6.15 17.58 3.76
N PHE A 631 4.87 17.74 4.09
CA PHE A 631 3.84 18.16 3.16
C PHE A 631 2.76 18.98 3.86
N ARG A 632 1.92 19.63 3.05
CA ARG A 632 0.90 20.58 3.48
C ARG A 632 -0.51 20.12 3.07
N ARG A 633 -0.65 19.65 1.83
CA ARG A 633 -1.93 19.33 1.19
C ARG A 633 -1.90 17.96 0.55
N VAL A 634 -3.08 17.44 0.24
CA VAL A 634 -3.25 16.06 -0.22
C VAL A 634 -4.29 15.98 -1.33
N ILE A 635 -3.97 15.25 -2.40
CA ILE A 635 -4.88 14.87 -3.48
C ILE A 635 -4.93 13.34 -3.54
N ILE A 636 -6.10 12.74 -3.41
CA ILE A 636 -6.29 11.29 -3.40
C ILE A 636 -7.31 10.91 -4.48
N GLN A 637 -6.83 10.30 -5.56
CA GLN A 637 -7.63 9.97 -6.74
C GLN A 637 -7.91 8.47 -6.83
N SER A 638 -9.18 8.09 -6.93
CA SER A 638 -9.63 6.72 -7.12
C SER A 638 -8.94 5.73 -6.18
N GLY A 639 -8.79 6.11 -4.90
CA GLY A 639 -8.08 5.33 -3.89
C GLY A 639 -8.40 5.85 -2.50
N SER A 640 -8.25 5.00 -1.49
CA SER A 640 -8.51 5.41 -0.10
C SER A 640 -7.71 4.55 0.88
N PRO A 641 -7.11 5.15 1.92
CA PRO A 641 -6.47 4.37 2.98
C PRO A 641 -7.50 3.55 3.78
N LEU A 642 -8.80 3.89 3.70
CA LEU A 642 -9.90 3.10 4.28
C LEU A 642 -10.35 1.93 3.37
N ALA A 643 -9.75 1.82 2.18
CA ALA A 643 -10.15 0.79 1.24
C ALA A 643 -9.68 -0.58 1.73
N GLN A 644 -10.61 -1.50 1.69
CA GLN A 644 -10.53 -2.84 2.23
C GLN A 644 -9.41 -3.71 1.58
N TRP A 645 -8.94 -3.31 0.39
CA TRP A 645 -7.85 -3.95 -0.34
C TRP A 645 -6.48 -3.29 -0.10
N SER A 646 -6.44 -2.09 0.46
CA SER A 646 -5.26 -1.23 0.40
C SER A 646 -4.19 -1.52 1.45
N TYR A 647 -4.55 -2.19 2.56
CA TYR A 647 -3.61 -2.60 3.61
C TYR A 647 -4.04 -3.90 4.32
N SER A 648 -3.21 -4.40 5.24
CA SER A 648 -3.53 -5.51 6.16
C SER A 648 -3.41 -5.10 7.63
N ASP A 649 -4.45 -5.37 8.42
CA ASP A 649 -4.63 -4.86 9.81
C ASP A 649 -3.72 -5.50 10.87
N LYS A 650 -3.18 -6.70 10.63
CA LYS A 650 -2.31 -7.40 11.58
C LYS A 650 -1.15 -8.13 10.91
N VAL A 651 -0.01 -8.04 11.55
CA VAL A 651 1.20 -8.87 11.35
C VAL A 651 1.00 -10.32 11.85
N THR A 652 -0.13 -10.63 12.51
CA THR A 652 -0.42 -11.97 13.08
C THR A 652 -1.05 -12.94 12.09
N SER A 653 -0.25 -13.34 11.12
CA SER A 653 0.17 -14.72 10.86
C SER A 653 1.17 -14.61 9.71
N PRO A 654 2.26 -15.39 9.62
CA PRO A 654 3.03 -15.45 8.38
C PRO A 654 2.03 -15.91 7.34
N ASP A 655 1.60 -14.94 6.56
CA ASP A 655 0.40 -14.94 5.76
C ASP A 655 0.38 -16.25 4.97
N ILE A 656 -0.77 -16.89 4.83
CA ILE A 656 -0.86 -18.05 3.93
C ILE A 656 -0.26 -17.67 2.57
N HIS A 657 -0.38 -16.40 2.17
CA HIS A 657 0.31 -15.77 1.06
C HIS A 657 1.85 -15.73 1.19
N PHE A 658 2.42 -15.33 2.33
CA PHE A 658 3.87 -15.37 2.59
C PHE A 658 4.40 -16.81 2.48
N LYS A 659 3.77 -17.77 3.17
CA LYS A 659 4.20 -19.17 3.15
C LYS A 659 4.06 -19.79 1.77
N ILE A 660 2.95 -19.55 1.08
CA ILE A 660 2.74 -20.02 -0.30
C ILE A 660 3.81 -19.45 -1.23
N PHE A 661 4.08 -18.14 -1.15
CA PHE A 661 5.07 -17.49 -1.99
C PHE A 661 6.49 -18.02 -1.73
N VAL A 662 6.92 -18.02 -0.47
CA VAL A 662 8.24 -18.49 -0.08
C VAL A 662 8.43 -19.99 -0.39
N SER A 663 7.38 -20.80 -0.28
CA SER A 663 7.39 -22.20 -0.68
C SER A 663 7.46 -22.37 -2.20
N SER A 664 6.74 -21.55 -2.99
CA SER A 664 6.70 -21.70 -4.45
C SER A 664 8.02 -21.35 -5.12
N ILE A 665 8.83 -20.50 -4.48
CA ILE A 665 10.19 -20.16 -4.91
C ILE A 665 11.29 -21.01 -4.24
N GLY A 666 10.93 -22.02 -3.44
CA GLY A 666 11.89 -22.94 -2.83
C GLY A 666 12.70 -22.35 -1.65
N CYS A 667 12.26 -21.23 -1.08
CA CYS A 667 12.94 -20.54 0.02
C CYS A 667 12.33 -20.80 1.40
N LEU A 668 11.44 -21.78 1.55
CA LEU A 668 10.89 -22.12 2.86
C LEU A 668 12.01 -22.64 3.77
N ARG A 669 12.24 -21.97 4.90
CA ARG A 669 13.25 -22.29 5.91
C ARG A 669 12.66 -22.13 7.31
N ASN A 670 13.43 -22.54 8.32
CA ASN A 670 12.99 -22.56 9.72
C ASN A 670 12.99 -21.18 10.40
N SER A 671 13.54 -20.14 9.78
CA SER A 671 13.56 -18.77 10.32
C SER A 671 13.46 -17.73 9.21
N SER A 672 12.89 -16.55 9.53
CA SER A 672 12.77 -15.42 8.60
C SER A 672 14.10 -14.94 8.06
N ARG A 673 15.17 -14.99 8.88
CA ARG A 673 16.55 -14.66 8.45
C ARG A 673 17.04 -15.56 7.34
N LEU A 674 16.92 -16.88 7.52
CA LEU A 674 17.32 -17.85 6.49
C LEU A 674 16.41 -17.76 5.24
N ILE A 675 15.13 -17.41 5.42
CA ILE A 675 14.23 -17.10 4.30
C ILE A 675 14.76 -15.88 3.53
N LYS A 676 15.03 -14.76 4.21
CA LYS A 676 15.57 -13.53 3.61
C LYS A 676 16.89 -13.78 2.88
N GLU A 677 17.84 -14.47 3.50
CA GLU A 677 19.12 -14.86 2.87
C GLU A 677 18.89 -15.69 1.60
N CYS A 678 17.93 -16.63 1.61
CA CYS A 678 17.56 -17.36 0.40
C CYS A 678 16.99 -16.43 -0.67
N LEU A 679 16.04 -15.56 -0.31
CA LEU A 679 15.36 -14.64 -1.22
C LEU A 679 16.32 -13.62 -1.85
N GLN A 680 17.34 -13.17 -1.14
CA GLN A 680 18.38 -12.28 -1.65
C GLN A 680 19.19 -12.90 -2.79
N ASN A 681 19.23 -14.23 -2.88
CA ASN A 681 19.92 -14.97 -3.94
C ASN A 681 19.01 -15.41 -5.09
N ILE A 682 17.69 -15.18 -5.00
CA ILE A 682 16.74 -15.54 -6.06
C ILE A 682 16.81 -14.53 -7.22
N PRO A 683 16.89 -14.96 -8.49
CA PRO A 683 16.74 -14.05 -9.62
C PRO A 683 15.38 -13.37 -9.63
N THR A 684 15.35 -12.07 -9.90
CA THR A 684 14.16 -11.22 -9.82
C THR A 684 13.01 -11.72 -10.69
N GLU A 685 13.33 -12.18 -11.91
CA GLU A 685 12.36 -12.78 -12.83
C GLU A 685 11.61 -14.00 -12.28
N VAL A 686 12.22 -14.74 -11.34
CA VAL A 686 11.59 -15.90 -10.70
C VAL A 686 10.56 -15.41 -9.67
N MET A 687 10.87 -14.37 -8.90
CA MET A 687 9.94 -13.80 -7.93
C MET A 687 8.68 -13.25 -8.61
N HIS A 688 8.83 -12.52 -9.71
CA HIS A 688 7.69 -11.89 -10.40
C HIS A 688 6.87 -12.86 -11.23
N ARG A 689 7.46 -13.93 -11.80
CA ARG A 689 6.68 -15.02 -12.44
C ARG A 689 5.70 -15.70 -11.48
N GLN A 690 6.05 -15.81 -10.20
CA GLN A 690 5.17 -16.41 -9.19
C GLN A 690 4.03 -15.48 -8.74
N ILE A 691 4.13 -14.18 -9.03
CA ILE A 691 3.02 -13.21 -8.84
C ILE A 691 1.97 -13.42 -9.94
N ALA A 692 2.40 -13.62 -11.19
CA ALA A 692 1.54 -13.79 -12.36
C ALA A 692 0.68 -15.07 -12.30
N PHE A 693 1.17 -16.14 -11.66
CA PHE A 693 0.46 -17.42 -11.52
C PHE A 693 -0.86 -17.31 -10.73
N LYS A 694 -1.18 -16.16 -10.12
CA LYS A 694 -2.29 -16.03 -9.18
C LYS A 694 -3.51 -15.21 -9.63
N TYR A 695 -3.43 -14.41 -10.70
CA TYR A 695 -4.66 -13.84 -11.31
C TYR A 695 -5.59 -14.95 -11.82
N VAL A 696 -5.05 -16.14 -12.05
CA VAL A 696 -5.78 -17.35 -12.44
C VAL A 696 -6.35 -18.11 -11.23
N THR A 697 -5.90 -17.86 -9.99
CA THR A 697 -6.23 -18.71 -8.82
C THR A 697 -6.75 -17.98 -7.58
N SER A 698 -6.71 -16.64 -7.51
CA SER A 698 -7.35 -15.85 -6.46
C SER A 698 -8.16 -14.71 -7.07
N PRO A 699 -9.48 -14.86 -7.14
CA PRO A 699 -10.36 -13.84 -7.72
C PRO A 699 -10.71 -12.69 -6.77
N SER A 700 -10.16 -12.65 -5.55
CA SER A 700 -10.20 -11.42 -4.78
C SER A 700 -9.32 -10.41 -5.50
N LEU A 701 -9.89 -9.30 -6.00
CA LEU A 701 -9.16 -8.14 -6.56
C LEU A 701 -8.25 -7.43 -5.52
N THR A 702 -7.98 -8.09 -4.40
CA THR A 702 -7.13 -7.64 -3.31
C THR A 702 -5.68 -8.04 -3.58
N PRO A 703 -4.73 -7.09 -3.61
CA PRO A 703 -3.32 -7.41 -3.82
C PRO A 703 -2.77 -8.31 -2.71
N GLN A 704 -2.02 -9.34 -3.10
CA GLN A 704 -1.34 -10.24 -2.17
C GLN A 704 -0.27 -9.53 -1.34
N PHE A 705 0.51 -8.67 -2.00
CA PHE A 705 1.58 -7.89 -1.38
C PHE A 705 1.12 -6.44 -1.35
N ARG A 706 0.96 -5.90 -0.14
CA ARG A 706 0.40 -4.57 0.12
C ARG A 706 0.89 -4.05 1.47
N PRO A 707 0.73 -2.75 1.75
CA PRO A 707 1.06 -2.19 3.06
C PRO A 707 0.44 -2.97 4.24
N VAL A 708 1.15 -2.96 5.36
CA VAL A 708 0.72 -3.60 6.62
C VAL A 708 0.78 -2.59 7.76
N VAL A 709 -0.13 -2.69 8.73
CA VAL A 709 -0.01 -1.96 10.01
C VAL A 709 1.16 -2.56 10.78
N ASP A 710 2.31 -1.89 10.74
CA ASP A 710 3.59 -2.37 11.27
C ASP A 710 3.97 -1.72 12.60
N GLY A 711 3.18 -0.75 13.09
CA GLY A 711 3.53 0.02 14.28
C GLY A 711 4.65 1.04 14.06
N TYR A 712 5.10 1.23 12.81
CA TYR A 712 6.26 2.06 12.46
C TYR A 712 5.94 3.05 11.33
N VAL A 713 5.82 2.56 10.09
CA VAL A 713 5.35 3.39 8.97
C VAL A 713 3.88 3.72 9.15
N LEU A 714 3.08 2.73 9.53
CA LEU A 714 1.65 2.84 9.80
C LEU A 714 1.40 2.36 11.25
N PRO A 715 1.30 3.29 12.22
CA PRO A 715 1.23 2.93 13.64
C PRO A 715 -0.01 2.15 14.07
N ASP A 716 -1.16 2.41 13.44
CA ASP A 716 -2.44 1.74 13.71
C ASP A 716 -3.27 1.74 12.41
N THR A 717 -4.49 1.20 12.46
CA THR A 717 -5.38 1.21 11.30
C THR A 717 -5.74 2.66 10.88
N PRO A 718 -5.86 2.93 9.57
CA PRO A 718 -6.29 4.22 9.04
C PRO A 718 -7.56 4.78 9.69
N GLU A 719 -8.56 3.93 9.93
CA GLU A 719 -9.79 4.29 10.64
C GLU A 719 -9.49 4.91 12.02
N ARG A 720 -8.66 4.23 12.82
CA ARG A 720 -8.28 4.68 14.17
C ARG A 720 -7.40 5.92 14.14
N LEU A 721 -6.49 6.04 13.17
CA LEU A 721 -5.64 7.21 13.01
C LEU A 721 -6.47 8.45 12.62
N ILE A 722 -7.48 8.32 11.77
CA ILE A 722 -8.40 9.42 11.46
C ILE A 722 -9.29 9.75 12.67
N GLN A 723 -9.81 8.75 13.38
CA GLN A 723 -10.64 8.93 14.57
C GLN A 723 -9.88 9.58 15.75
N SER A 724 -8.60 9.28 15.93
CA SER A 724 -7.79 9.93 16.97
C SER A 724 -7.27 11.30 16.54
N GLY A 725 -7.41 11.68 15.25
CA GLY A 725 -6.79 12.88 14.71
C GLY A 725 -5.27 12.76 14.54
N ALA A 726 -4.72 11.53 14.57
CA ALA A 726 -3.32 11.21 14.37
C ALA A 726 -2.92 11.26 12.88
N PHE A 727 -3.17 12.39 12.23
CA PHE A 727 -2.77 12.68 10.85
C PHE A 727 -2.50 14.18 10.69
N ARG A 728 -1.89 14.58 9.56
CA ARG A 728 -1.67 16.00 9.25
C ARG A 728 -2.02 16.31 7.80
N ALA A 729 -3.01 17.17 7.58
CA ALA A 729 -3.31 17.72 6.26
C ALA A 729 -4.03 19.07 6.42
N GLU A 730 -3.59 20.11 5.71
CA GLU A 730 -4.29 21.41 5.72
C GLU A 730 -5.53 21.43 4.83
N SER A 731 -5.51 20.66 3.74
CA SER A 731 -6.64 20.49 2.84
C SER A 731 -6.51 19.18 2.07
N VAL A 732 -7.65 18.57 1.78
CA VAL A 732 -7.74 17.31 1.03
C VAL A 732 -8.66 17.50 -0.17
N MET A 733 -8.19 17.11 -1.35
CA MET A 733 -9.03 16.90 -2.52
C MET A 733 -9.10 15.40 -2.80
N THR A 734 -10.29 14.84 -2.93
CA THR A 734 -10.45 13.41 -3.19
C THR A 734 -11.62 13.14 -4.11
N GLY A 735 -11.60 12.02 -4.83
CA GLY A 735 -12.65 11.68 -5.77
C GLY A 735 -12.40 10.39 -6.51
N ALA A 736 -13.37 10.02 -7.32
CA ALA A 736 -13.41 8.79 -8.12
C ALA A 736 -13.86 9.09 -9.55
N THR A 737 -13.70 8.13 -10.45
CA THR A 737 -14.37 8.12 -11.76
C THR A 737 -15.74 7.45 -11.65
N SER A 738 -16.63 7.69 -12.62
CA SER A 738 -17.97 7.08 -12.57
C SER A 738 -17.98 5.55 -12.65
N ASP A 739 -17.06 4.97 -13.42
CA ASP A 739 -17.07 3.55 -13.80
C ASP A 739 -15.78 2.83 -13.37
N GLU A 740 -15.40 2.98 -12.09
CA GLU A 740 -14.16 2.45 -11.50
C GLU A 740 -13.96 0.95 -11.75
N GLY A 741 -15.04 0.16 -11.69
CA GLY A 741 -14.96 -1.30 -11.84
C GLY A 741 -14.86 -1.78 -13.29
N LEU A 742 -14.99 -0.90 -14.27
CA LEU A 742 -15.08 -1.27 -15.69
C LEU A 742 -13.81 -1.99 -16.17
N ILE A 743 -12.64 -1.59 -15.65
CA ILE A 743 -11.35 -2.23 -15.94
C ILE A 743 -11.32 -3.73 -15.57
N ALA A 744 -12.13 -4.15 -14.59
CA ALA A 744 -12.22 -5.52 -14.12
C ALA A 744 -13.50 -6.25 -14.59
N ALA A 745 -14.51 -5.52 -15.05
CA ALA A 745 -15.85 -6.07 -15.31
C ALA A 745 -15.82 -7.22 -16.33
N LYS A 746 -15.32 -6.97 -17.54
CA LYS A 746 -15.26 -7.99 -18.60
C LYS A 746 -14.44 -9.24 -18.20
N PRO A 747 -13.19 -9.12 -17.70
CA PRO A 747 -12.45 -10.30 -17.21
C PRO A 747 -13.19 -11.10 -16.14
N LEU A 748 -13.93 -10.43 -15.25
CA LEU A 748 -14.71 -11.10 -14.21
C LEU A 748 -15.96 -11.79 -14.77
N VAL A 749 -16.64 -11.20 -15.74
CA VAL A 749 -17.75 -11.85 -16.45
C VAL A 749 -17.26 -13.09 -17.19
N GLU A 750 -16.12 -13.02 -17.86
CA GLU A 750 -15.49 -14.18 -18.52
C GLU A 750 -15.11 -15.28 -17.52
N LEU A 751 -14.67 -14.90 -16.31
CA LEU A 751 -14.27 -15.83 -15.25
C LEU A 751 -15.46 -16.47 -14.52
N PHE A 752 -16.52 -15.71 -14.23
CA PHE A 752 -17.63 -16.12 -13.37
C PHE A 752 -18.93 -16.44 -14.12
N GLY A 753 -19.04 -16.02 -15.37
CA GLY A 753 -20.25 -16.11 -16.18
C GLY A 753 -21.10 -14.84 -16.09
N GLY A 754 -21.74 -14.49 -17.21
CA GLY A 754 -22.64 -13.34 -17.36
C GLY A 754 -24.06 -13.59 -16.85
N GLU A 755 -24.20 -14.26 -15.71
CA GLU A 755 -25.49 -14.58 -15.09
C GLU A 755 -25.45 -14.26 -13.58
N GLU A 756 -26.61 -14.22 -12.91
CA GLU A 756 -26.70 -13.93 -11.46
C GLU A 756 -25.79 -14.83 -10.63
N LYS A 757 -25.68 -16.11 -11.01
CA LYS A 757 -24.79 -17.07 -10.36
C LYS A 757 -23.33 -16.63 -10.40
N GLY A 758 -22.90 -15.97 -11.47
CA GLY A 758 -21.57 -15.39 -11.60
C GLY A 758 -21.36 -14.23 -10.62
N ILE A 759 -22.35 -13.34 -10.51
CA ILE A 759 -22.34 -12.23 -9.53
C ILE A 759 -22.26 -12.78 -8.10
N LYS A 760 -23.07 -13.81 -7.78
CA LYS A 760 -23.04 -14.48 -6.46
C LYS A 760 -21.67 -15.09 -6.17
N GLN A 761 -21.01 -15.70 -7.15
CA GLN A 761 -19.66 -16.23 -7.01
C GLN A 761 -18.63 -15.12 -6.76
N LEU A 762 -18.69 -14.02 -7.51
CA LEU A 762 -17.84 -12.84 -7.28
C LEU A 762 -17.97 -12.35 -5.84
N ILE A 763 -19.19 -12.08 -5.37
CA ILE A 763 -19.43 -11.55 -4.01
C ILE A 763 -18.93 -12.56 -2.97
N THR A 764 -19.22 -13.85 -3.15
CA THR A 764 -18.73 -14.91 -2.26
C THR A 764 -17.21 -14.84 -2.12
N LEU A 765 -16.48 -14.71 -3.23
CA LEU A 765 -15.02 -14.66 -3.23
C LEU A 765 -14.46 -13.35 -2.67
N MET A 766 -15.15 -12.23 -2.85
CA MET A 766 -14.78 -10.96 -2.20
C MET A 766 -14.75 -11.09 -0.67
N TYR A 767 -15.62 -11.92 -0.08
CA TYR A 767 -15.72 -12.11 1.37
C TYR A 767 -14.97 -13.35 1.91
N CYS A 768 -14.82 -14.42 1.11
CA CYS A 768 -14.16 -15.66 1.55
C CYS A 768 -12.71 -15.45 2.02
N PHE A 769 -11.94 -14.60 1.34
CA PHE A 769 -10.55 -14.33 1.70
C PHE A 769 -10.39 -13.42 2.93
N ARG A 770 -11.49 -12.95 3.53
CA ARG A 770 -11.50 -12.07 4.69
C ARG A 770 -11.77 -12.79 6.01
N GLY A 771 -12.11 -14.08 5.97
CA GLY A 771 -12.55 -14.82 7.15
C GLY A 771 -13.95 -14.41 7.66
N ASP A 772 -14.64 -13.49 6.96
CA ASP A 772 -16.00 -13.03 7.25
C ASP A 772 -17.02 -14.05 6.71
N LEU A 773 -17.02 -15.26 7.28
CA LEU A 773 -17.90 -16.36 6.88
C LEU A 773 -19.29 -16.37 7.53
N PRO A 774 -19.54 -15.86 8.76
CA PRO A 774 -20.89 -15.89 9.31
C PRO A 774 -21.79 -14.96 8.49
N ASN A 775 -22.95 -15.50 8.06
CA ASN A 775 -23.96 -14.82 7.26
C ASN A 775 -23.59 -14.48 5.80
N LEU A 776 -22.56 -15.12 5.23
CA LEU A 776 -22.14 -14.85 3.84
C LEU A 776 -23.29 -15.00 2.82
N ALA A 777 -24.15 -16.01 2.96
CA ALA A 777 -25.31 -16.18 2.08
C ALA A 777 -26.25 -14.96 2.12
N ASN A 778 -26.56 -14.46 3.32
CA ASN A 778 -27.39 -13.28 3.49
C ASN A 778 -26.72 -12.01 2.95
N ILE A 779 -25.39 -11.89 3.10
CA ILE A 779 -24.62 -10.78 2.50
C ILE A 779 -24.74 -10.84 0.98
N VAL A 780 -24.53 -12.00 0.38
CA VAL A 780 -24.66 -12.20 -1.08
C VAL A 780 -26.05 -11.77 -1.54
N ASP A 781 -27.12 -12.26 -0.91
CA ASP A 781 -28.49 -11.91 -1.28
C ASP A 781 -28.77 -10.40 -1.09
N MET A 782 -28.30 -9.80 0.01
CA MET A 782 -28.43 -8.35 0.23
C MET A 782 -27.71 -7.50 -0.83
N VAL A 783 -26.56 -7.95 -1.33
CA VAL A 783 -25.83 -7.26 -2.41
C VAL A 783 -26.62 -7.39 -3.72
N ILE A 784 -27.12 -8.59 -4.03
CA ILE A 784 -27.96 -8.83 -5.21
C ILE A 784 -29.19 -7.91 -5.15
N ASP A 785 -29.93 -7.87 -4.03
CA ASP A 785 -31.10 -6.99 -3.85
C ASP A 785 -30.77 -5.49 -3.98
N THR A 786 -29.54 -5.10 -3.69
CA THR A 786 -29.10 -3.70 -3.78
C THR A 786 -28.75 -3.29 -5.20
N TYR A 787 -28.23 -4.21 -6.02
CA TYR A 787 -27.69 -3.93 -7.35
C TYR A 787 -28.54 -4.46 -8.51
N ALA A 788 -29.29 -5.53 -8.32
CA ALA A 788 -30.16 -6.14 -9.33
C ALA A 788 -31.64 -5.79 -9.04
N SER A 789 -32.17 -4.80 -9.75
CA SER A 789 -33.59 -4.39 -9.63
C SER A 789 -34.50 -4.92 -10.76
N LEU A 790 -33.94 -5.68 -11.71
CA LEU A 790 -34.65 -6.27 -12.85
C LEU A 790 -34.26 -7.76 -13.00
N PRO A 791 -35.11 -8.61 -13.59
CA PRO A 791 -34.74 -9.98 -13.93
C PRO A 791 -33.51 -9.99 -14.84
N LEU A 792 -32.43 -10.63 -14.40
CA LEU A 792 -31.11 -10.62 -15.06
C LEU A 792 -31.04 -11.53 -16.29
N GLU A 793 -32.09 -12.29 -16.57
CA GLU A 793 -32.12 -13.38 -17.54
C GLU A 793 -32.15 -12.94 -19.01
N GLU A 794 -32.30 -11.63 -19.31
CA GLU A 794 -32.51 -11.17 -20.69
C GLU A 794 -31.42 -10.24 -21.28
N LYS A 795 -30.38 -9.82 -20.55
CA LYS A 795 -29.37 -8.84 -21.06
C LYS A 795 -27.96 -9.00 -20.48
N GLU A 796 -27.04 -9.57 -21.25
CA GLU A 796 -25.60 -9.70 -20.91
C GLU A 796 -24.93 -8.35 -20.56
N HIS A 797 -25.26 -7.28 -21.29
CA HIS A 797 -24.76 -5.92 -21.01
C HIS A 797 -25.15 -5.40 -19.62
N LEU A 798 -26.31 -5.80 -19.09
CA LEU A 798 -26.74 -5.40 -17.75
C LEU A 798 -25.90 -6.08 -16.66
N VAL A 799 -25.37 -7.27 -16.94
CA VAL A 799 -24.54 -8.01 -15.98
C VAL A 799 -23.14 -7.40 -15.88
N GLU A 800 -22.52 -7.04 -17.00
CA GLU A 800 -21.21 -6.34 -16.99
C GLU A 800 -21.28 -5.03 -16.21
N GLU A 801 -22.34 -4.24 -16.40
CA GLU A 801 -22.59 -3.02 -15.61
C GLU A 801 -22.71 -3.33 -14.12
N ILE A 802 -23.44 -4.38 -13.71
CA ILE A 802 -23.57 -4.76 -12.30
C ILE A 802 -22.23 -5.21 -11.71
N PHE A 803 -21.43 -5.99 -12.45
CA PHE A 803 -20.08 -6.36 -12.05
C PHE A 803 -19.22 -5.11 -11.83
N SER A 804 -19.23 -4.19 -12.78
CA SER A 804 -18.52 -2.90 -12.70
C SER A 804 -18.96 -2.10 -11.48
N ASP A 805 -20.27 -1.95 -11.27
CA ASP A 805 -20.85 -1.18 -10.18
C ASP A 805 -20.51 -1.77 -8.80
N ILE A 806 -20.65 -3.09 -8.62
CA ILE A 806 -20.32 -3.77 -7.35
C ILE A 806 -18.84 -3.60 -7.04
N VAL A 807 -17.96 -3.85 -8.02
CA VAL A 807 -16.50 -3.76 -7.84
C VAL A 807 -16.08 -2.32 -7.58
N GLY A 808 -16.51 -1.39 -8.44
CA GLY A 808 -16.15 0.02 -8.34
C GLY A 808 -16.63 0.64 -7.02
N ASP A 809 -17.89 0.38 -6.66
CA ASP A 809 -18.44 0.93 -5.43
C ASP A 809 -17.76 0.37 -4.18
N TYR A 810 -17.53 -0.96 -4.13
CA TYR A 810 -16.95 -1.61 -2.97
C TYR A 810 -15.46 -1.31 -2.77
N TYR A 811 -14.67 -1.35 -3.85
CA TYR A 811 -13.22 -1.19 -3.76
C TYR A 811 -12.78 0.28 -3.77
N ILE A 812 -13.51 1.19 -4.44
CA ILE A 812 -13.04 2.56 -4.68
C ILE A 812 -14.01 3.62 -4.15
N THR A 813 -15.25 3.63 -4.62
CA THR A 813 -16.17 4.76 -4.41
C THR A 813 -16.64 4.88 -2.96
N ALA A 814 -17.12 3.80 -2.35
CA ALA A 814 -17.58 3.80 -0.97
C ALA A 814 -16.47 4.22 0.03
N PRO A 815 -15.25 3.65 0.00
CA PRO A 815 -14.18 4.09 0.89
C PRO A 815 -13.65 5.49 0.59
N THR A 816 -13.78 6.01 -0.65
CA THR A 816 -13.47 7.41 -0.99
C THR A 816 -14.45 8.38 -0.32
N HIS A 817 -15.75 8.08 -0.39
CA HIS A 817 -16.78 8.89 0.29
C HIS A 817 -16.66 8.80 1.81
N LYS A 818 -16.36 7.61 2.36
CA LYS A 818 -16.12 7.43 3.79
C LYS A 818 -14.92 8.25 4.26
N LEU A 819 -13.85 8.29 3.47
CA LEU A 819 -12.67 9.11 3.76
C LEU A 819 -13.03 10.60 3.80
N ALA A 820 -13.76 11.09 2.79
CA ALA A 820 -14.20 12.48 2.75
C ALA A 820 -15.02 12.86 3.99
N GLN A 821 -15.92 11.97 4.42
CA GLN A 821 -16.73 12.14 5.62
C GLN A 821 -15.90 12.17 6.90
N MET A 822 -15.03 11.18 7.10
CA MET A 822 -14.22 11.07 8.31
C MET A 822 -13.22 12.23 8.43
N MET A 823 -12.55 12.61 7.35
CA MET A 823 -11.60 13.74 7.35
C MET A 823 -12.32 15.08 7.58
N SER A 824 -13.48 15.29 6.94
CA SER A 824 -14.27 16.51 7.15
C SER A 824 -14.80 16.63 8.59
N SER A 825 -15.16 15.50 9.22
CA SER A 825 -15.56 15.46 10.64
C SER A 825 -14.45 15.90 11.61
N ARG A 826 -13.19 15.89 11.16
CA ARG A 826 -12.00 16.36 11.88
C ARG A 826 -11.62 17.79 11.50
N SER A 827 -12.57 18.55 10.97
CA SER A 827 -12.41 19.97 10.58
C SER A 827 -11.36 20.21 9.49
N VAL A 828 -10.99 19.18 8.73
CA VAL A 828 -10.13 19.33 7.55
C VAL A 828 -10.99 19.85 6.38
N PRO A 829 -10.56 20.89 5.66
CA PRO A 829 -11.18 21.27 4.39
C PRO A 829 -11.08 20.13 3.37
N VAL A 830 -12.22 19.56 2.99
CA VAL A 830 -12.31 18.47 2.01
C VAL A 830 -13.04 18.96 0.75
N TYR A 831 -12.50 18.63 -0.42
CA TYR A 831 -13.13 18.84 -1.73
C TYR A 831 -13.35 17.48 -2.39
N LEU A 832 -14.61 17.08 -2.52
CA LEU A 832 -14.99 15.81 -3.11
C LEU A 832 -15.37 16.00 -4.58
N TYR A 833 -14.89 15.13 -5.48
CA TYR A 833 -15.27 15.16 -6.90
C TYR A 833 -15.66 13.78 -7.44
N ASN A 834 -16.44 13.80 -8.52
CA ASN A 834 -16.68 12.64 -9.38
C ASN A 834 -16.35 13.02 -10.83
N TYR A 835 -15.49 12.24 -11.47
CA TYR A 835 -15.08 12.46 -12.85
C TYR A 835 -15.91 11.60 -13.81
N GLU A 836 -16.67 12.25 -14.69
CA GLU A 836 -17.65 11.62 -15.59
C GLU A 836 -17.41 12.00 -17.06
N TYR A 837 -16.24 12.54 -17.38
CA TYR A 837 -15.92 12.91 -18.74
C TYR A 837 -15.46 11.71 -19.56
N GLN A 838 -16.19 11.44 -20.64
CA GLN A 838 -15.82 10.47 -21.65
C GLN A 838 -15.51 11.16 -22.97
N SER A 839 -14.35 10.84 -23.55
CA SER A 839 -14.00 11.32 -24.89
C SER A 839 -14.91 10.69 -25.95
N LYS A 840 -15.18 11.43 -27.03
CA LYS A 840 -15.81 10.86 -28.23
C LYS A 840 -14.93 9.83 -28.94
N TYR A 841 -13.63 9.82 -28.65
CA TYR A 841 -12.65 8.86 -29.16
C TYR A 841 -12.22 7.85 -28.09
N ALA A 842 -12.96 7.76 -26.99
CA ALA A 842 -12.70 6.75 -25.97
C ALA A 842 -12.68 5.36 -26.62
N GLN A 843 -11.67 4.56 -26.30
CA GLN A 843 -11.54 3.21 -26.84
C GLN A 843 -12.56 2.24 -26.22
N TRP A 844 -13.16 2.63 -25.09
CA TRP A 844 -14.18 1.88 -24.36
C TRP A 844 -15.35 2.80 -23.98
N GLU A 845 -16.51 2.19 -23.77
CA GLU A 845 -17.70 2.86 -23.27
C GLU A 845 -17.62 3.05 -21.76
N GLY A 846 -17.88 4.25 -21.23
CA GLY A 846 -17.74 4.58 -19.80
C GLY A 846 -16.41 5.26 -19.41
N VAL A 847 -16.32 5.66 -18.15
CA VAL A 847 -15.21 6.41 -17.55
C VAL A 847 -14.46 5.54 -16.54
N THR A 848 -13.58 4.70 -17.09
CA THR A 848 -12.82 3.70 -16.33
C THR A 848 -11.82 4.29 -15.34
N HIS A 849 -11.36 3.45 -14.43
CA HIS A 849 -10.34 3.76 -13.41
C HIS A 849 -9.10 4.44 -13.99
N GLY A 850 -8.81 5.66 -13.52
CA GLY A 850 -7.62 6.44 -13.92
C GLY A 850 -7.74 7.19 -15.25
N SER A 851 -8.93 7.24 -15.85
CA SER A 851 -9.16 8.01 -17.08
C SER A 851 -8.72 9.47 -16.96
N GLU A 852 -8.87 10.10 -15.80
CA GLU A 852 -8.51 11.50 -15.57
C GLU A 852 -6.99 11.74 -15.58
N ILE A 853 -6.19 10.70 -15.32
CA ILE A 853 -4.72 10.80 -15.29
C ILE A 853 -4.16 11.15 -16.67
N PHE A 854 -4.73 10.59 -17.75
CA PHE A 854 -4.32 10.93 -19.12
C PHE A 854 -4.54 12.42 -19.45
N TYR A 855 -5.60 13.02 -18.90
CA TYR A 855 -5.91 14.44 -19.08
C TYR A 855 -5.02 15.32 -18.22
N LEU A 856 -4.70 14.91 -16.98
CA LEU A 856 -3.80 15.62 -16.08
C LEU A 856 -2.34 15.59 -16.57
N SER A 857 -1.90 14.49 -17.19
CA SER A 857 -0.62 14.39 -17.92
C SER A 857 -0.56 15.32 -19.14
N GLY A 858 -1.71 15.85 -19.57
CA GLY A 858 -1.81 16.80 -20.66
C GLY A 858 -1.68 16.20 -22.07
N PHE A 859 -1.87 14.88 -22.20
CA PHE A 859 -1.84 14.18 -23.48
C PHE A 859 -2.81 14.72 -24.54
N PRO A 860 -3.99 15.28 -24.20
CA PRO A 860 -4.81 15.95 -25.21
C PRO A 860 -4.13 17.12 -25.94
N MET A 861 -3.13 17.74 -25.32
CA MET A 861 -2.36 18.85 -25.90
C MET A 861 -1.05 18.39 -26.54
N SER A 862 -0.35 17.43 -25.95
CA SER A 862 0.95 16.93 -26.44
C SER A 862 0.84 15.74 -27.41
N GLY A 863 -0.31 15.06 -27.44
CA GLY A 863 -0.50 13.79 -28.14
C GLY A 863 -0.11 12.57 -27.30
N HIS A 864 -0.63 11.40 -27.69
CA HIS A 864 -0.30 10.08 -27.16
C HIS A 864 -0.59 9.02 -28.23
N SER A 865 0.29 8.04 -28.45
CA SER A 865 0.15 7.10 -29.58
C SER A 865 -1.13 6.27 -29.54
N ASN A 866 -1.58 5.91 -28.33
CA ASN A 866 -2.74 5.05 -28.14
C ASN A 866 -4.07 5.81 -28.23
N PHE A 867 -4.08 7.14 -28.14
CA PHE A 867 -5.33 7.91 -28.03
C PHE A 867 -5.45 8.98 -29.10
N ARG A 868 -6.69 9.25 -29.49
CA ARG A 868 -7.05 10.41 -30.31
C ARG A 868 -7.80 11.40 -29.43
N TYR A 869 -7.52 12.69 -29.63
CA TYR A 869 -8.12 13.77 -28.85
C TYR A 869 -8.65 14.85 -29.77
N ASP A 870 -9.76 15.48 -29.39
CA ASP A 870 -10.29 16.66 -30.04
C ASP A 870 -10.12 17.95 -29.22
N ASP A 871 -10.71 19.04 -29.70
CA ASP A 871 -10.64 20.33 -28.99
C ASP A 871 -11.45 20.36 -27.70
N THR A 872 -12.42 19.47 -27.53
CA THR A 872 -13.16 19.29 -26.29
C THR A 872 -12.28 18.61 -25.25
N ASP A 873 -11.55 17.57 -25.65
CA ASP A 873 -10.57 16.88 -24.79
C ASP A 873 -9.49 17.86 -24.31
N LYS A 874 -8.97 18.71 -25.21
CA LYS A 874 -8.00 19.77 -24.86
C LYS A 874 -8.54 20.75 -23.84
N LYS A 875 -9.81 21.16 -23.98
CA LYS A 875 -10.49 22.06 -23.02
C LYS A 875 -10.67 21.38 -21.67
N MET A 876 -11.06 20.10 -21.65
CA MET A 876 -11.19 19.33 -20.40
C MET A 876 -9.85 19.16 -19.69
N ALA A 877 -8.79 18.77 -20.41
CA ALA A 877 -7.46 18.66 -19.83
C ALA A 877 -6.95 20.00 -19.29
N THR A 878 -7.20 21.09 -20.03
CA THR A 878 -6.88 22.44 -19.57
C THR A 878 -7.61 22.78 -18.28
N LEU A 879 -8.90 22.44 -18.16
CA LEU A 879 -9.68 22.66 -16.94
C LEU A 879 -9.09 21.87 -15.75
N LEU A 880 -8.84 20.57 -15.91
CA LEU A 880 -8.29 19.72 -14.85
C LEU A 880 -6.91 20.20 -14.39
N ILE A 881 -6.00 20.50 -15.34
CA ILE A 881 -4.66 21.03 -15.05
C ILE A 881 -4.74 22.31 -14.21
N HIS A 882 -5.64 23.23 -14.55
CA HIS A 882 -5.82 24.46 -13.76
C HIS A 882 -6.39 24.17 -12.37
N MET A 883 -7.39 23.29 -12.25
CA MET A 883 -8.00 22.94 -10.97
C MET A 883 -6.99 22.30 -10.00
N TRP A 884 -6.21 21.34 -10.50
CA TRP A 884 -5.17 20.68 -9.70
C TRP A 884 -4.05 21.65 -9.35
N ALA A 885 -3.56 22.44 -10.31
CA ALA A 885 -2.52 23.44 -10.04
C ALA A 885 -2.97 24.46 -8.98
N ASN A 886 -4.21 24.96 -9.06
CA ASN A 886 -4.76 25.88 -8.07
C ASN A 886 -4.78 25.26 -6.66
N PHE A 887 -5.24 24.01 -6.55
CA PHE A 887 -5.22 23.31 -5.25
C PHE A 887 -3.80 23.18 -4.70
N VAL A 888 -2.82 22.88 -5.54
CA VAL A 888 -1.41 22.82 -5.13
C VAL A 888 -0.92 24.19 -4.64
N TYR A 889 -1.31 25.29 -5.31
CA TYR A 889 -0.95 26.65 -4.90
C TYR A 889 -1.52 27.04 -3.54
N ASN A 890 -2.84 26.95 -3.38
CA ASN A 890 -3.54 27.64 -2.29
C ASN A 890 -4.49 26.74 -1.47
N GLY A 891 -4.64 25.46 -1.83
CA GLY A 891 -5.56 24.53 -1.18
C GLY A 891 -7.02 24.70 -1.61
N LEU A 892 -7.26 25.49 -2.65
CA LEU A 892 -8.56 25.70 -3.28
C LEU A 892 -8.47 25.30 -4.75
N PRO A 893 -9.28 24.35 -5.22
CA PRO A 893 -9.24 23.94 -6.63
C PRO A 893 -9.85 24.99 -7.58
N SER A 894 -10.60 25.97 -7.06
CA SER A 894 -11.18 27.09 -7.83
C SER A 894 -10.70 28.45 -7.32
N LEU A 895 -10.33 29.36 -8.22
CA LEU A 895 -10.12 30.78 -7.93
C LEU A 895 -11.45 31.55 -8.06
N VAL A 896 -12.01 32.05 -6.96
CA VAL A 896 -13.11 33.03 -7.01
C VAL A 896 -12.45 34.42 -7.08
N PRO A 897 -12.74 35.30 -8.07
CA PRO A 897 -14.07 35.66 -8.56
C PRO A 897 -14.19 35.79 -10.10
N HIS A 898 -13.73 34.80 -10.87
CA HIS A 898 -14.14 34.68 -12.28
C HIS A 898 -15.07 33.46 -12.39
N ARG A 899 -16.36 33.73 -12.63
CA ARG A 899 -17.53 32.84 -12.56
C ARG A 899 -17.53 31.64 -13.55
N GLN A 900 -16.43 30.90 -13.73
CA GLN A 900 -16.38 29.81 -14.71
C GLN A 900 -16.49 28.40 -14.10
N PHE A 901 -16.03 28.16 -12.87
CA PHE A 901 -16.19 26.86 -12.18
C PHE A 901 -15.92 27.01 -10.67
N HIS A 902 -16.75 26.38 -9.82
CA HIS A 902 -16.67 26.46 -8.36
C HIS A 902 -16.78 25.06 -7.76
N MET A 903 -15.78 24.65 -6.96
CA MET A 903 -15.89 23.48 -6.08
C MET A 903 -16.11 23.98 -4.65
N ASP A 904 -17.11 23.41 -3.98
CA ASP A 904 -17.44 23.77 -2.62
C ASP A 904 -16.94 22.71 -1.63
N ARG A 905 -16.81 23.09 -0.36
CA ARG A 905 -16.29 22.21 0.69
C ARG A 905 -17.32 21.15 1.03
N TYR A 906 -16.89 19.90 0.99
CA TYR A 906 -17.65 18.78 1.51
C TYR A 906 -17.74 18.87 3.04
N SER A 907 -18.95 18.69 3.57
CA SER A 907 -19.17 18.46 5.01
C SER A 907 -20.26 17.45 5.27
N VAL A 908 -20.30 16.89 6.48
CA VAL A 908 -21.37 15.96 6.89
C VAL A 908 -22.75 16.62 6.80
N ASN A 909 -22.84 17.93 7.08
CA ASN A 909 -24.10 18.68 7.02
C ASN A 909 -24.43 19.21 5.62
N ASN A 910 -23.43 19.27 4.73
CA ASN A 910 -23.57 19.68 3.33
C ASN A 910 -22.70 18.75 2.47
N PRO A 911 -23.16 17.52 2.18
CA PRO A 911 -22.37 16.49 1.51
C PRO A 911 -22.30 16.73 0.00
N VAL A 912 -21.88 17.94 -0.39
CA VAL A 912 -21.70 18.34 -1.78
C VAL A 912 -20.48 17.69 -2.38
N TYR A 913 -20.59 17.29 -3.64
CA TYR A 913 -19.47 16.87 -4.46
C TYR A 913 -19.51 17.61 -5.78
N THR A 914 -18.35 17.71 -6.42
CA THR A 914 -18.21 18.34 -7.72
C THR A 914 -18.27 17.28 -8.82
N LYS A 915 -19.24 17.42 -9.72
CA LYS A 915 -19.32 16.63 -10.95
C LYS A 915 -18.51 17.30 -12.06
N ILE A 916 -17.57 16.56 -12.66
CA ILE A 916 -16.74 17.03 -13.77
C ILE A 916 -17.12 16.22 -15.02
N TYR A 917 -17.77 16.84 -15.99
CA TYR A 917 -18.40 16.11 -17.11
C TYR A 917 -18.44 16.94 -18.40
N GLN A 918 -18.88 16.30 -19.49
CA GLN A 918 -19.09 16.97 -20.76
C GLN A 918 -20.46 17.64 -20.84
N GLY A 919 -20.50 18.95 -21.07
CA GLY A 919 -21.73 19.64 -21.47
C GLY A 919 -21.80 19.90 -22.97
N ILE A 920 -22.76 20.72 -23.41
CA ILE A 920 -22.90 21.07 -24.83
C ILE A 920 -21.69 21.93 -25.26
N ASN A 921 -20.79 21.35 -26.05
CA ASN A 921 -19.59 21.98 -26.66
C ASN A 921 -18.53 22.55 -25.69
N ARG A 922 -18.60 22.26 -24.38
CA ARG A 922 -17.60 22.67 -23.38
C ARG A 922 -17.61 21.76 -22.13
N PRO A 923 -16.49 21.66 -21.39
CA PRO A 923 -16.48 20.98 -20.09
C PRO A 923 -17.34 21.75 -19.07
N PHE A 924 -17.99 21.03 -18.16
CA PHE A 924 -18.76 21.60 -17.05
C PHE A 924 -18.26 21.09 -15.70
N VAL A 925 -18.37 21.97 -14.71
CA VAL A 925 -18.12 21.71 -13.30
C VAL A 925 -19.39 22.12 -12.56
N GLU A 926 -20.06 21.15 -11.95
CA GLU A 926 -21.35 21.36 -11.29
C GLU A 926 -21.31 20.81 -9.87
N LEU A 927 -21.89 21.54 -8.93
CA LEU A 927 -22.11 21.04 -7.57
C LEU A 927 -23.34 20.16 -7.55
N SER A 928 -23.20 18.98 -6.97
CA SER A 928 -24.28 18.00 -6.82
C SER A 928 -24.26 17.42 -5.41
N THR A 929 -25.33 16.72 -5.05
CA THR A 929 -25.50 16.03 -3.76
C THR A 929 -26.02 14.61 -4.03
N ASN A 930 -26.05 13.77 -2.99
CA ASN A 930 -26.65 12.44 -3.04
C ASN A 930 -26.02 11.46 -4.05
N TYR A 931 -24.70 11.52 -4.25
CA TYR A 931 -24.00 10.58 -5.14
C TYR A 931 -24.11 9.14 -4.65
N LYS A 932 -24.77 8.28 -5.44
CA LYS A 932 -24.97 6.84 -5.19
C LYS A 932 -25.36 6.49 -3.73
N THR A 933 -26.04 7.38 -2.99
CA THR A 933 -26.14 7.30 -1.53
C THR A 933 -26.62 5.96 -1.00
N ARG A 934 -27.67 5.37 -1.61
CA ARG A 934 -28.18 4.04 -1.23
C ARG A 934 -27.09 2.96 -1.27
N LYS A 935 -26.29 2.94 -2.34
CA LYS A 935 -25.22 1.94 -2.56
C LYS A 935 -24.02 2.20 -1.66
N LEU A 936 -23.64 3.46 -1.47
CA LEU A 936 -22.51 3.82 -0.61
C LEU A 936 -22.81 3.61 0.87
N ASP A 937 -24.01 3.97 1.34
CA ASP A 937 -24.44 3.72 2.72
C ASP A 937 -24.59 2.21 3.00
N PHE A 938 -25.01 1.45 1.99
CA PHE A 938 -25.06 -0.01 2.07
C PHE A 938 -23.69 -0.60 2.42
N TRP A 939 -22.63 -0.21 1.69
CA TRP A 939 -21.28 -0.71 1.95
C TRP A 939 -20.64 -0.13 3.21
N ASN A 940 -20.80 1.17 3.45
CA ASN A 940 -20.10 1.85 4.55
C ASN A 940 -20.73 1.64 5.93
N TYR A 941 -22.04 1.34 5.99
CA TYR A 941 -22.79 1.24 7.24
C TYR A 941 -23.55 -0.07 7.36
N LYS A 942 -24.44 -0.39 6.40
CA LYS A 942 -25.38 -1.52 6.56
C LYS A 942 -24.66 -2.87 6.66
N ILE A 943 -23.73 -3.14 5.74
CA ILE A 943 -22.92 -4.37 5.76
C ILE A 943 -22.09 -4.49 7.04
N PRO A 944 -21.25 -3.51 7.42
CA PRO A 944 -20.44 -3.65 8.63
C PRO A 944 -21.26 -3.72 9.93
N MET A 945 -22.44 -3.07 10.03
CA MET A 945 -23.39 -3.28 11.14
C MET A 945 -23.90 -4.73 11.19
N TYR A 946 -24.31 -5.26 10.05
CA TYR A 946 -24.81 -6.64 9.95
C TYR A 946 -23.75 -7.68 10.32
N SER A 947 -22.48 -7.40 10.00
CA SER A 947 -21.34 -8.25 10.35
C SER A 947 -20.84 -8.06 11.78
N GLY A 948 -21.48 -7.22 12.61
CA GLY A 948 -21.05 -6.93 13.98
C GLY A 948 -19.72 -6.17 14.07
N LYS A 949 -19.31 -5.49 13.00
CA LYS A 949 -18.07 -4.68 12.92
C LYS A 949 -18.31 -3.20 13.25
N LEU A 950 -19.57 -2.81 13.45
CA LEU A 950 -20.01 -1.48 13.87
C LEU A 950 -21.11 -1.64 14.92
N ASP A 951 -20.94 -1.02 16.08
CA ASP A 951 -22.00 -0.90 17.08
C ASP A 951 -22.99 0.21 16.72
N SER A 952 -24.24 0.09 17.17
CA SER A 952 -25.30 1.08 16.93
C SER A 952 -25.01 2.46 17.53
N GLY A 953 -24.07 2.56 18.48
CA GLY A 953 -23.61 3.80 19.11
C GLY A 953 -22.47 4.53 18.38
N ASP A 954 -21.71 3.84 17.52
CA ASP A 954 -20.53 4.40 16.83
C ASP A 954 -20.86 5.05 15.49
N VAL A 955 -22.16 5.17 15.18
CA VAL A 955 -22.65 5.71 13.92
C VAL A 955 -22.43 7.21 13.90
N ILE A 956 -21.42 7.67 13.16
CA ILE A 956 -21.52 8.98 12.52
C ILE A 956 -22.71 8.87 11.58
N GLN A 957 -23.89 9.32 12.03
CA GLN A 957 -25.17 9.20 11.31
C GLN A 957 -24.97 9.47 9.83
N SER A 958 -25.48 8.58 8.96
CA SER A 958 -25.53 8.83 7.53
C SER A 958 -26.04 10.27 7.30
N PRO A 959 -25.46 11.04 6.38
CA PRO A 959 -25.93 12.39 6.06
C PRO A 959 -27.45 12.43 5.78
N VAL A 960 -28.04 11.31 5.34
CA VAL A 960 -29.47 11.14 5.07
C VAL A 960 -30.31 10.93 6.33
N GLN A 961 -29.78 10.29 7.39
CA GLN A 961 -30.55 10.14 8.63
C GLN A 961 -30.84 11.48 9.32
N ARG A 962 -30.02 12.51 9.07
CA ARG A 962 -30.25 13.87 9.60
C ARG A 962 -31.24 14.70 8.78
N THR A 963 -31.41 14.44 7.48
CA THR A 963 -32.41 15.18 6.67
C THR A 963 -33.84 14.75 6.96
N HIS A 964 -34.05 13.58 7.57
CA HIS A 964 -35.37 13.10 7.99
C HIS A 964 -35.84 13.60 9.35
N THR A 965 -35.03 14.35 10.11
CA THR A 965 -35.44 15.04 11.34
C THR A 965 -35.62 16.54 11.11
N VAL A 966 -36.51 16.92 10.19
CA VAL A 966 -37.08 18.27 10.15
C VAL A 966 -38.54 18.18 10.57
N THR A 967 -38.78 18.19 11.89
CA THR A 967 -40.12 18.40 12.44
C THR A 967 -40.46 19.90 12.38
N GLY A 968 -40.54 20.43 11.15
CA GLY A 968 -40.85 21.82 10.86
C GLY A 968 -42.15 21.98 10.04
N PRO A 969 -42.70 23.20 9.96
CA PRO A 969 -43.98 23.52 9.32
C PRO A 969 -44.10 23.11 7.84
N ASP A 970 -42.99 22.80 7.17
CA ASP A 970 -42.94 22.36 5.77
C ASP A 970 -43.55 20.96 5.52
N HIS A 971 -43.62 20.11 6.55
CA HIS A 971 -44.22 18.77 6.43
C HIS A 971 -45.74 18.85 6.19
N TRP A 972 -46.41 19.86 6.76
CA TRP A 972 -47.84 20.10 6.53
C TRP A 972 -48.12 20.72 5.16
N ALA A 973 -47.19 21.52 4.64
CA ALA A 973 -47.29 22.05 3.29
C ALA A 973 -47.18 20.94 2.24
N LEU A 974 -46.21 20.03 2.38
CA LEU A 974 -46.07 18.87 1.48
C LEU A 974 -47.29 17.94 1.50
N ILE A 975 -47.89 17.69 2.68
CA ILE A 975 -49.12 16.89 2.79
C ILE A 975 -50.29 17.61 2.12
N ALA A 976 -50.45 18.92 2.34
CA ALA A 976 -51.52 19.71 1.71
C ALA A 976 -51.36 19.75 0.17
N THR A 977 -50.13 19.89 -0.33
CA THR A 977 -49.85 19.89 -1.78
C THR A 977 -50.11 18.50 -2.39
N SER A 978 -49.77 17.43 -1.68
CA SER A 978 -50.03 16.05 -2.12
C SER A 978 -51.53 15.73 -2.17
N ILE A 979 -52.30 16.19 -1.18
CA ILE A 979 -53.77 16.06 -1.16
C ILE A 979 -54.40 16.89 -2.30
N GLY A 980 -53.87 18.09 -2.56
CA GLY A 980 -54.30 18.93 -3.69
C GLY A 980 -54.05 18.28 -5.05
N LEU A 981 -52.87 17.69 -5.25
CA LEU A 981 -52.51 16.97 -6.49
C LEU A 981 -53.34 15.70 -6.69
N ALA A 982 -53.61 14.94 -5.62
CA ALA A 982 -54.51 13.78 -5.68
C ALA A 982 -55.95 14.19 -6.01
N GLY A 983 -56.43 15.32 -5.46
CA GLY A 983 -57.72 15.91 -5.79
C GLY A 983 -57.82 16.34 -7.26
N LEU A 984 -56.76 16.96 -7.79
CA LEU A 984 -56.68 17.37 -9.20
C LEU A 984 -56.66 16.16 -10.14
N ALA A 985 -55.89 15.12 -9.80
CA ALA A 985 -55.84 13.87 -10.55
C ALA A 985 -57.21 13.16 -10.59
N MET A 986 -57.94 13.14 -9.46
CA MET A 986 -59.31 12.63 -9.44
C MET A 986 -60.27 13.49 -10.29
N PHE A 987 -60.17 14.82 -10.23
CA PHE A 987 -60.99 15.71 -11.05
C PHE A 987 -60.74 15.51 -12.55
N LEU A 988 -59.48 15.36 -12.95
CA LEU A 988 -59.10 15.07 -14.33
C LEU A 988 -59.56 13.68 -14.78
N ALA A 989 -59.48 12.67 -13.90
CA ALA A 989 -59.98 11.33 -14.18
C ALA A 989 -61.52 11.31 -14.35
N VAL A 990 -62.25 12.02 -13.49
CA VAL A 990 -63.71 12.16 -13.59
C VAL A 990 -64.09 12.94 -14.85
N GLY A 991 -63.34 14.00 -15.19
CA GLY A 991 -63.49 14.75 -16.43
C GLY A 991 -63.28 13.85 -17.66
N TYR A 992 -62.19 13.07 -17.67
CA TYR A 992 -61.89 12.11 -18.74
C TYR A 992 -62.98 11.05 -18.89
N CYS A 993 -63.48 10.49 -17.78
CA CYS A 993 -64.59 9.53 -17.80
C CYS A 993 -65.89 10.15 -18.33
N LYS A 994 -66.23 11.39 -17.95
CA LYS A 994 -67.40 12.10 -18.50
C LYS A 994 -67.26 12.35 -20.00
N THR A 995 -66.10 12.78 -20.46
CA THR A 995 -65.83 13.03 -21.88
C THR A 995 -65.84 11.73 -22.68
N LYS A 996 -65.31 10.64 -22.12
CA LYS A 996 -65.35 9.30 -22.74
C LYS A 996 -66.77 8.77 -22.85
N ILE A 997 -67.62 8.97 -21.84
CA ILE A 997 -69.05 8.60 -21.88
C ILE A 997 -69.81 9.45 -22.90
N GLN A 998 -69.55 10.76 -22.96
CA GLN A 998 -70.15 11.63 -23.99
C GLN A 998 -69.71 11.23 -25.41
N LEU A 999 -68.43 10.92 -25.62
CA LEU A 999 -67.90 10.43 -26.89
C LEU A 999 -68.51 9.06 -27.27
N GLN A 1000 -68.68 8.14 -26.32
CA GLN A 1000 -69.34 6.86 -26.56
C GLN A 1000 -70.83 7.00 -26.88
N ASN A 1001 -71.52 7.98 -26.28
CA ASN A 1001 -72.92 8.30 -26.60
C ASN A 1001 -73.06 8.95 -27.99
N LEU A 1002 -72.13 9.84 -28.37
CA LEU A 1002 -72.02 10.39 -29.73
C LEU A 1002 -71.71 9.30 -30.77
N HIS A 1003 -70.88 8.32 -30.41
CA HIS A 1003 -70.55 7.19 -31.28
C HIS A 1003 -71.76 6.25 -31.51
N ARG A 1004 -72.62 6.08 -30.49
CA ARG A 1004 -73.89 5.35 -30.62
C ARG A 1004 -74.94 6.08 -31.47
N GLN A 1005 -74.89 7.41 -31.57
CA GLN A 1005 -75.85 8.19 -32.38
C GLN A 1005 -75.48 8.30 -33.86
N HIS A 1006 -74.21 8.11 -34.25
CA HIS A 1006 -73.76 8.38 -35.62
C HIS A 1006 -73.13 7.20 -36.39
N GLY A 1007 -73.03 5.99 -35.82
CA GLY A 1007 -72.87 4.75 -36.60
C GLY A 1007 -71.70 4.73 -37.61
N VAL A 1008 -70.51 5.20 -37.25
CA VAL A 1008 -69.32 5.09 -38.10
C VAL A 1008 -68.29 4.18 -37.42
N CYS A 1009 -68.11 2.97 -37.98
CA CYS A 1009 -67.00 2.08 -37.67
C CYS A 1009 -65.73 2.56 -38.38
N ILE A 1010 -64.63 2.69 -37.65
CA ILE A 1010 -63.28 2.60 -38.23
C ILE A 1010 -62.49 1.60 -37.38
N ALA A 1011 -62.39 0.37 -37.90
CA ALA A 1011 -61.32 -0.55 -37.56
C ALA A 1011 -60.18 -0.32 -38.56
N GLY A 1012 -58.99 0.01 -38.05
CA GLY A 1012 -57.80 0.20 -38.87
C GLY A 1012 -56.59 0.44 -37.97
N GLU A 1013 -55.77 -0.59 -37.82
CA GLU A 1013 -54.50 -0.60 -37.11
C GLU A 1013 -53.57 0.52 -37.62
N ILE A 1014 -52.99 1.31 -36.70
CA ILE A 1014 -51.85 2.17 -37.02
C ILE A 1014 -50.59 1.44 -36.54
N SER A 1015 -49.89 0.87 -37.52
CA SER A 1015 -48.54 0.32 -37.45
C SER A 1015 -47.51 1.43 -37.17
N SER A 1016 -46.41 1.06 -36.53
CA SER A 1016 -45.34 1.89 -35.96
C SER A 1016 -44.47 2.68 -36.95
N LYS A 1017 -44.94 2.95 -38.18
CA LYS A 1017 -44.15 3.63 -39.23
C LYS A 1017 -44.48 5.10 -39.51
N ASP A 1018 -45.53 5.68 -38.92
CA ASP A 1018 -45.90 7.09 -39.21
C ASP A 1018 -45.51 8.13 -38.14
N ILE A 1019 -44.87 7.73 -37.03
CA ILE A 1019 -44.33 8.70 -36.03
C ILE A 1019 -42.92 9.14 -36.42
N LYS A 1020 -42.73 9.59 -37.68
CA LYS A 1020 -41.49 10.27 -38.11
C LYS A 1020 -41.71 11.57 -38.88
N LYS A 1021 -42.92 12.12 -38.90
CA LYS A 1021 -43.17 13.46 -39.45
C LYS A 1021 -44.17 14.25 -38.61
N SER A 1022 -43.68 14.90 -37.55
CA SER A 1022 -44.28 16.15 -37.06
C SER A 1022 -43.24 16.98 -36.31
N LYS A 1023 -42.68 17.96 -37.01
CA LYS A 1023 -42.19 19.20 -36.39
C LYS A 1023 -43.43 19.93 -35.86
N TYR A 1024 -43.35 20.44 -34.63
CA TYR A 1024 -44.35 21.21 -33.86
C TYR A 1024 -44.92 20.42 -32.68
N PHE A 1025 -44.17 20.40 -31.57
CA PHE A 1025 -44.72 20.64 -30.21
C PHE A 1025 -43.53 20.87 -29.26
N LYS A 1026 -43.06 22.12 -29.25
CA LYS A 1026 -42.27 22.73 -28.18
C LYS A 1026 -43.22 23.72 -27.51
N THR A 1027 -43.70 23.42 -26.31
CA THR A 1027 -43.90 24.37 -25.19
C THR A 1027 -44.55 23.66 -24.00
N ASN A 1028 -43.90 23.79 -22.84
CA ASN A 1028 -44.35 23.52 -21.47
C ASN A 1028 -44.77 22.07 -21.12
N VAL A 1029 -43.82 21.28 -20.63
CA VAL A 1029 -43.73 20.79 -19.23
C VAL A 1029 -42.25 20.57 -18.91
#